data_AF-A0A970XRG3-F1
#
_entry.id   AF-A0A970XRG3-F1
#
_cell.length_a   1.000
_cell.length_b   1.000
_cell.length_c   1.000
_cell.angle_alpha   90.00
_cell.angle_beta   90.00
_cell.angle_gamma   90.00
#
_symmetry.space_group_name_H-M   'P 1'
#
loop_
_entity.id
_entity.type
_entity.pdbx_description
1 polymer ?
#
loop_
_entity_poly.entity_id
_entity_poly.type
_entity_poly.pdbx_seq_one_letter_code
_entity_poly.pdbx_strand_id
1 'polypeptide(L)'
;MTYPDIESRYDQKIDEIQPLLAQYSNYDLVIGIPFRDEIDHLPKMLASIDQVLKSWIGRRQLIVCAGDYSAGPILDTIHLLNLQHPHIEFLMPPEISGRGMSVRAIMDIASKLDADLILFNAHMTTDNGPGVDDAWLESLLTPIQGEYDIVLGSLRRYMGIDSIAHMMAAPILESFYGCRLGDPLGGIYALSHDFVEELAHEARFWGKYIQGHGIDFWILTRALCWSKRICEINKGGAVKTHSLETRNKIFYDNALTIFEALKRDSAIWLQDRLIIKVADILARSEIKRPDSVNYSIDDLLRNYYSGCEDNKDLCELVKSKIKLPLWEELEQGEKFYLSDEDWITALLELFLQYSFDENYNDQQIISLVTALYNGRVASYSLEMEAFAEKAAVVGEAELDNLMVGKMESIRQRLTNNFWDKKADFSRQWVEHREQRKPAIIPLGYMEYVPGKPVVVPKRIAGKDQHIVQTDDIFKDLRHRYESDFNQFLSQGLNLPVDTSPENIIRAVEEFMTRVEQTLDEILPGDIRIEEGLQQFIDKLFSIFPDQRMFTMSTDLLREMIIRFPPVNLMIPRGFYQPRQLIDNLDTRDAVTYANLVESLSYTDRDLIWLTENLKPESFEWTDLKPVLLTEEVRMGVLSQVKISNLNRVTGRIVIRPLDAAKGGKFPKLRYFTSIVRRMAQADHYSQLFINTVAERKNIGLKIRNSLLGVRRGDDFSAHNIFENFHHRNMMGKIQYLADKLEQEGKNEAARIIRLMASGYGLSQLLENEVFLTCTAWSWASYSYKGGVNIPTPLTTSVESRWFNHDFLEVLYRQLGYNPEEIMSIVFRLIQSGKSNQNLLDMLMPTRPKDVAVVVQETTNEPSRHLQRYHGNPLLEPIDSWWESKYVLNPGALRIGDKVYLFYRAVGEDQISRIGLAITDGYKVLERLSEPIFSPETPEEAMGCEDPRLTIVDGRIFMLYTAYDGNIAQIAAASIGLDDFKAGNYTNWQREGLAFKNIWDKDAIVFPEKIHGKYIVYHRIEPSIWVTYANELCFPLRENHAIIVGPRPGRMWDSLKIGAGAQALKTKYGWLLIYHGVDNNYVYRLGVLLVDLNNPQKVIYRSPNPILEPEEDYEIGLSGAWVPNVVFTCGAVAGSDKDILEDDDEILVYYGAADTSIGVATATLADLIPERFRISR
;
A
#
# COMPACT_ATOMS: atom_id res chain seq x y z
N MET A 1 22.98 6.92 -21.34
CA MET A 1 22.26 5.95 -22.21
C MET A 1 21.43 5.09 -21.29
N THR A 2 20.12 5.28 -21.28
CA THR A 2 19.16 4.51 -20.50
C THR A 2 19.15 3.08 -21.06
N TYR A 3 19.47 2.09 -20.22
CA TYR A 3 19.22 0.69 -20.56
C TYR A 3 17.72 0.54 -20.87
N PRO A 4 17.32 -0.17 -21.94
CA PRO A 4 15.91 -0.45 -22.17
C PRO A 4 15.36 -1.25 -20.97
N ASP A 5 14.17 -0.86 -20.51
CA ASP A 5 13.45 -1.53 -19.43
C ASP A 5 13.24 -3.02 -19.76
N ILE A 6 13.81 -3.90 -18.93
CA ILE A 6 13.72 -5.37 -19.02
C ILE A 6 12.24 -5.80 -19.09
N GLU A 7 11.38 -5.12 -18.35
CA GLU A 7 9.95 -5.45 -18.28
C GLU A 7 9.23 -5.07 -19.57
N SER A 8 9.48 -3.89 -20.13
CA SER A 8 8.94 -3.51 -21.44
C SER A 8 9.30 -4.50 -22.56
N ARG A 9 10.53 -5.04 -22.56
CA ARG A 9 10.97 -6.07 -23.52
C ARG A 9 10.27 -7.40 -23.30
N TYR A 10 10.06 -7.76 -22.05
CA TYR A 10 9.34 -8.97 -21.69
C TYR A 10 7.86 -8.88 -22.10
N ASP A 11 7.20 -7.77 -21.78
CA ASP A 11 5.80 -7.50 -22.13
C ASP A 11 5.61 -7.56 -23.66
N GLN A 12 6.53 -6.95 -24.42
CA GLN A 12 6.55 -7.06 -25.89
C GLN A 12 6.59 -8.52 -26.37
N LYS A 13 7.43 -9.37 -25.75
CA LYS A 13 7.54 -10.79 -26.13
C LYS A 13 6.26 -11.57 -25.82
N ILE A 14 5.65 -11.29 -24.67
CA ILE A 14 4.39 -11.92 -24.26
C ILE A 14 3.23 -11.47 -25.15
N ASP A 15 3.22 -10.23 -25.60
CA ASP A 15 2.23 -9.69 -26.54
C ASP A 15 2.34 -10.32 -27.94
N GLU A 16 3.56 -10.67 -28.40
CA GLU A 16 3.76 -11.43 -29.65
C GLU A 16 3.11 -12.83 -29.59
N ILE A 17 3.10 -13.46 -28.41
CA ILE A 17 2.57 -14.82 -28.22
C ILE A 17 1.05 -14.80 -28.03
N GLN A 18 0.51 -13.70 -27.49
CA GLN A 18 -0.91 -13.60 -27.12
C GLN A 18 -1.91 -13.95 -28.25
N PRO A 19 -1.73 -13.52 -29.51
CA PRO A 19 -2.61 -13.93 -30.61
C PRO A 19 -2.64 -15.45 -30.84
N LEU A 20 -1.53 -16.16 -30.58
CA LEU A 20 -1.43 -17.62 -30.72
C LEU A 20 -2.21 -18.35 -29.63
N LEU A 21 -2.44 -17.71 -28.47
CA LEU A 21 -3.17 -18.31 -27.35
C LEU A 21 -4.69 -18.30 -27.55
N ALA A 22 -5.22 -17.44 -28.43
CA ALA A 22 -6.67 -17.28 -28.63
C ALA A 22 -7.37 -18.60 -29.04
N GLN A 23 -6.68 -19.45 -29.80
CA GLN A 23 -7.19 -20.77 -30.23
C GLN A 23 -7.19 -21.82 -29.11
N TYR A 24 -6.52 -21.55 -27.98
CA TYR A 24 -6.39 -22.44 -26.82
C TYR A 24 -7.20 -21.96 -25.60
N SER A 25 -8.11 -21.00 -25.78
CA SER A 25 -8.93 -20.41 -24.70
C SER A 25 -9.80 -21.39 -23.89
N ASN A 26 -9.91 -22.65 -24.29
CA ASN A 26 -10.61 -23.70 -23.53
C ASN A 26 -9.67 -24.80 -22.98
N TYR A 27 -8.35 -24.55 -22.99
CA TYR A 27 -7.35 -25.43 -22.41
C TYR A 27 -7.16 -25.12 -20.93
N ASP A 28 -7.19 -26.15 -20.09
CA ASP A 28 -7.28 -26.04 -18.63
C ASP A 28 -6.09 -26.70 -17.90
N LEU A 29 -5.06 -27.08 -18.66
CA LEU A 29 -3.77 -27.55 -18.13
C LEU A 29 -2.63 -27.17 -19.07
N VAL A 30 -1.64 -26.47 -18.54
CA VAL A 30 -0.38 -26.17 -19.23
C VAL A 30 0.71 -27.12 -18.73
N ILE A 31 1.39 -27.79 -19.67
CA ILE A 31 2.61 -28.56 -19.41
C ILE A 31 3.79 -27.70 -19.87
N GLY A 32 4.46 -27.08 -18.91
CA GLY A 32 5.54 -26.15 -19.13
C GLY A 32 6.91 -26.80 -19.10
N ILE A 33 7.73 -26.54 -20.13
CA ILE A 33 9.10 -27.06 -20.22
C ILE A 33 10.07 -25.93 -20.59
N PRO A 34 10.81 -25.38 -19.63
CA PRO A 34 11.92 -24.48 -19.92
C PRO A 34 13.09 -25.28 -20.53
N PHE A 35 13.71 -24.77 -21.60
CA PHE A 35 14.81 -25.47 -22.31
C PHE A 35 15.97 -24.53 -22.72
N ARG A 36 17.13 -25.10 -23.04
CA ARG A 36 18.34 -24.37 -23.45
C ARG A 36 19.11 -25.02 -24.61
N ASP A 37 19.68 -26.20 -24.44
CA ASP A 37 20.47 -26.86 -25.51
C ASP A 37 20.41 -28.39 -25.40
N GLU A 38 19.19 -28.92 -25.27
CA GLU A 38 18.92 -30.34 -25.03
C GLU A 38 18.54 -31.10 -26.30
N ILE A 39 19.28 -30.90 -27.40
CA ILE A 39 18.96 -31.37 -28.77
C ILE A 39 18.58 -32.85 -28.82
N ASP A 40 19.32 -33.72 -28.13
CA ASP A 40 19.12 -35.18 -28.19
C ASP A 40 18.09 -35.72 -27.17
N HIS A 41 17.64 -34.89 -26.24
CA HIS A 41 16.90 -35.31 -25.04
C HIS A 41 15.46 -34.77 -25.03
N LEU A 42 15.28 -33.47 -25.26
CA LEU A 42 13.98 -32.81 -25.18
C LEU A 42 12.93 -33.39 -26.14
N PRO A 43 13.23 -33.70 -27.42
CA PRO A 43 12.25 -34.30 -28.33
C PRO A 43 11.71 -35.66 -27.83
N LYS A 44 12.56 -36.47 -27.20
CA LYS A 44 12.17 -37.77 -26.63
C LYS A 44 11.31 -37.59 -25.39
N MET A 45 11.66 -36.62 -24.55
CA MET A 45 10.87 -36.27 -23.38
C MET A 45 9.48 -35.75 -23.77
N LEU A 46 9.38 -34.88 -24.78
CA LEU A 46 8.12 -34.39 -25.33
C LEU A 46 7.24 -35.52 -25.87
N ALA A 47 7.83 -36.46 -26.63
CA ALA A 47 7.11 -37.63 -27.11
C ALA A 47 6.63 -38.53 -25.96
N SER A 48 7.41 -38.67 -24.89
CA SER A 48 7.00 -39.39 -23.68
C SER A 48 5.83 -38.70 -22.98
N ILE A 49 5.89 -37.39 -22.81
CA ILE A 49 4.81 -36.59 -22.19
C ILE A 49 3.53 -36.72 -23.02
N ASP A 50 3.60 -36.53 -24.35
CA ASP A 50 2.45 -36.69 -25.26
C ASP A 50 1.83 -38.08 -25.13
N GLN A 51 2.65 -39.12 -24.96
CA GLN A 51 2.16 -40.47 -24.78
C GLN A 51 1.42 -40.68 -23.44
N VAL A 52 1.94 -40.13 -22.34
CA VAL A 52 1.28 -40.21 -21.03
C VAL A 52 -0.05 -39.45 -21.05
N LEU A 53 -0.07 -38.25 -21.65
CA LEU A 53 -1.27 -37.43 -21.76
C LEU A 53 -2.42 -38.12 -22.52
N LYS A 54 -2.14 -39.07 -23.43
CA LYS A 54 -3.19 -39.85 -24.14
C LYS A 54 -4.05 -40.70 -23.21
N SER A 55 -3.49 -41.14 -22.09
CA SER A 55 -4.22 -41.94 -21.11
C SER A 55 -5.25 -41.12 -20.34
N TRP A 56 -5.24 -39.79 -20.48
CA TRP A 56 -6.08 -38.88 -19.73
C TRP A 56 -7.30 -38.41 -20.53
N ILE A 57 -8.45 -38.50 -19.89
CA ILE A 57 -9.75 -38.11 -20.46
C ILE A 57 -10.33 -37.00 -19.59
N GLY A 58 -10.77 -35.89 -20.19
CA GLY A 58 -11.56 -34.86 -19.51
C GLY A 58 -10.89 -33.50 -19.28
N ARG A 59 -9.66 -33.28 -19.74
CA ARG A 59 -9.00 -31.96 -19.79
C ARG A 59 -8.42 -31.69 -21.17
N ARG A 60 -8.19 -30.41 -21.50
CA ARG A 60 -7.52 -29.98 -22.72
C ARG A 60 -6.13 -29.46 -22.36
N GLN A 61 -5.11 -30.16 -22.81
CA GLN A 61 -3.72 -29.93 -22.39
C GLN A 61 -2.91 -29.23 -23.48
N LEU A 62 -2.18 -28.19 -23.08
CA LEU A 62 -1.29 -27.44 -23.97
C LEU A 62 0.15 -27.63 -23.49
N ILE A 63 1.04 -28.05 -24.39
CA ILE A 63 2.46 -28.14 -24.10
C ILE A 63 3.11 -26.80 -24.45
N VAL A 64 3.82 -26.18 -23.51
CA VAL A 64 4.48 -24.88 -23.71
C VAL A 64 5.97 -25.03 -23.47
N CYS A 65 6.76 -24.87 -24.52
CA CYS A 65 8.22 -24.92 -24.49
C CYS A 65 8.77 -23.50 -24.57
N ALA A 66 9.41 -23.01 -23.50
CA ALA A 66 10.01 -21.69 -23.47
C ALA A 66 11.55 -21.79 -23.37
N GLY A 67 12.24 -21.42 -24.45
CA GLY A 67 13.67 -21.60 -24.59
C GLY A 67 14.49 -20.37 -24.24
N ASP A 68 15.71 -20.59 -23.78
CA ASP A 68 16.76 -19.56 -23.76
C ASP A 68 17.12 -19.12 -25.19
N TYR A 69 17.59 -17.88 -25.36
CA TYR A 69 18.06 -17.38 -26.66
C TYR A 69 19.11 -18.28 -27.33
N SER A 70 19.95 -18.97 -26.54
CA SER A 70 20.95 -19.90 -27.10
C SER A 70 20.34 -21.15 -27.76
N ALA A 71 19.05 -21.41 -27.55
CA ALA A 71 18.34 -22.62 -28.00
C ALA A 71 17.85 -22.55 -29.46
N GLY A 72 18.35 -21.61 -30.27
CA GLY A 72 18.02 -21.49 -31.70
C GLY A 72 17.99 -22.81 -32.47
N PRO A 73 19.03 -23.66 -32.40
CA PRO A 73 19.11 -24.89 -33.20
C PRO A 73 18.04 -25.95 -32.91
N ILE A 74 17.48 -26.00 -31.69
CA ILE A 74 16.48 -27.02 -31.32
C ILE A 74 15.04 -26.57 -31.63
N LEU A 75 14.79 -25.26 -31.76
CA LEU A 75 13.45 -24.72 -31.95
C LEU A 75 12.73 -25.32 -33.17
N ASP A 76 13.41 -25.37 -34.32
CA ASP A 76 12.88 -25.99 -35.54
C ASP A 76 12.63 -27.50 -35.36
N THR A 77 13.45 -28.16 -34.54
CA THR A 77 13.27 -29.59 -34.23
C THR A 77 11.99 -29.80 -33.42
N ILE A 78 11.70 -28.94 -32.45
CA ILE A 78 10.46 -29.00 -31.65
C ILE A 78 9.25 -28.72 -32.54
N HIS A 79 9.31 -27.66 -33.35
CA HIS A 79 8.22 -27.26 -34.25
C HIS A 79 7.80 -28.37 -35.22
N LEU A 80 8.77 -29.18 -35.68
CA LEU A 80 8.53 -30.29 -36.60
C LEU A 80 8.06 -31.58 -35.90
N LEU A 81 7.93 -31.60 -34.58
CA LEU A 81 7.43 -32.77 -33.85
C LEU A 81 5.93 -32.98 -34.10
N ASN A 82 5.60 -34.16 -34.62
CA ASN A 82 4.21 -34.56 -34.82
C ASN A 82 3.62 -35.17 -33.53
N LEU A 83 3.33 -34.31 -32.55
CA LEU A 83 2.64 -34.68 -31.29
C LEU A 83 1.12 -34.70 -31.50
N GLN A 84 0.38 -35.48 -30.70
CA GLN A 84 -1.09 -35.47 -30.75
C GLN A 84 -1.70 -34.28 -30.01
N HIS A 85 -1.05 -33.85 -28.92
CA HIS A 85 -1.43 -32.65 -28.18
C HIS A 85 -0.79 -31.42 -28.83
N PRO A 86 -1.49 -30.26 -28.84
CA PRO A 86 -0.90 -29.04 -29.36
C PRO A 86 0.28 -28.59 -28.49
N HIS A 87 1.26 -27.99 -29.14
CA HIS A 87 2.39 -27.38 -28.47
C HIS A 87 2.69 -25.99 -29.04
N ILE A 88 3.31 -25.15 -28.21
CA ILE A 88 3.83 -23.84 -28.58
C ILE A 88 5.28 -23.79 -28.10
N GLU A 89 6.16 -23.31 -28.97
CA GLU A 89 7.59 -23.17 -28.73
C GLU A 89 8.07 -21.77 -29.13
N PHE A 90 8.88 -21.16 -28.28
CA PHE A 90 9.45 -19.85 -28.54
C PHE A 90 10.72 -19.66 -27.73
N LEU A 91 11.54 -18.68 -28.14
CA LEU A 91 12.75 -18.28 -27.43
C LEU A 91 12.57 -16.92 -26.76
N MET A 92 13.19 -16.78 -25.59
CA MET A 92 13.33 -15.50 -24.92
C MET A 92 14.37 -14.62 -25.65
N PRO A 93 14.18 -13.29 -25.71
CA PRO A 93 15.18 -12.38 -26.23
C PRO A 93 16.50 -12.43 -25.44
N PRO A 94 17.66 -12.15 -26.07
CA PRO A 94 18.98 -12.21 -25.42
C PRO A 94 19.07 -11.42 -24.12
N GLU A 95 18.41 -10.27 -24.05
CA GLU A 95 18.45 -9.33 -22.93
C GLU A 95 17.70 -9.86 -21.69
N ILE A 96 16.74 -10.76 -21.89
CA ILE A 96 15.83 -11.29 -20.86
C ILE A 96 15.78 -12.82 -20.91
N SER A 97 16.93 -13.42 -21.18
CA SER A 97 17.09 -14.87 -21.31
C SER A 97 17.48 -15.53 -19.99
N GLY A 98 17.11 -16.79 -19.80
CA GLY A 98 17.42 -17.58 -18.61
C GLY A 98 16.25 -18.44 -18.17
N ARG A 99 16.53 -19.51 -17.39
CA ARG A 99 15.51 -20.47 -16.95
C ARG A 99 14.32 -19.79 -16.27
N GLY A 100 14.58 -18.83 -15.39
CA GLY A 100 13.51 -18.19 -14.65
C GLY A 100 12.64 -17.28 -15.50
N MET A 101 13.19 -16.65 -16.56
CA MET A 101 12.37 -15.91 -17.54
C MET A 101 11.51 -16.84 -18.40
N SER A 102 12.03 -18.01 -18.77
CA SER A 102 11.24 -19.06 -19.43
C SER A 102 10.11 -19.56 -18.54
N VAL A 103 10.39 -19.87 -17.27
CA VAL A 103 9.38 -20.29 -16.29
C VAL A 103 8.34 -19.18 -16.08
N ARG A 104 8.77 -17.92 -15.99
CA ARG A 104 7.86 -16.77 -15.92
C ARG A 104 6.94 -16.69 -17.12
N ALA A 105 7.47 -16.82 -18.35
CA ALA A 105 6.64 -16.81 -19.56
C ALA A 105 5.62 -17.96 -19.58
N ILE A 106 6.02 -19.13 -19.10
CA ILE A 106 5.10 -20.26 -18.94
C ILE A 106 4.01 -19.96 -17.90
N MET A 107 4.36 -19.36 -16.74
CA MET A 107 3.39 -18.94 -15.72
C MET A 107 2.41 -17.90 -16.27
N ASP A 108 2.89 -16.91 -17.04
CA ASP A 108 2.06 -15.88 -17.65
C ASP A 108 1.11 -16.46 -18.71
N ILE A 109 1.57 -17.43 -19.52
CA ILE A 109 0.72 -18.15 -20.46
C ILE A 109 -0.35 -18.96 -19.72
N ALA A 110 0.03 -19.70 -18.69
CA ALA A 110 -0.92 -20.46 -17.87
C ALA A 110 -1.93 -19.54 -17.18
N SER A 111 -1.49 -18.38 -16.68
CA SER A 111 -2.36 -17.36 -16.10
C SER A 111 -3.32 -16.75 -17.15
N LYS A 112 -2.87 -16.49 -18.38
CA LYS A 112 -3.72 -15.97 -19.47
C LYS A 112 -4.77 -16.99 -19.95
N LEU A 113 -4.52 -18.29 -19.73
CA LEU A 113 -5.42 -19.39 -20.10
C LEU A 113 -6.30 -19.84 -18.93
N ASP A 114 -6.18 -19.24 -17.74
CA ASP A 114 -6.82 -19.70 -16.50
C ASP A 114 -6.56 -21.21 -16.22
N ALA A 115 -5.35 -21.67 -16.52
CA ALA A 115 -4.97 -23.08 -16.50
C ALA A 115 -4.10 -23.45 -15.30
N ASP A 116 -4.26 -24.69 -14.80
CA ASP A 116 -3.27 -25.29 -13.90
C ASP A 116 -1.94 -25.47 -14.63
N LEU A 117 -0.83 -25.44 -13.91
CA LEU A 117 0.51 -25.53 -14.50
C LEU A 117 1.28 -26.70 -13.92
N ILE A 118 1.82 -27.57 -14.77
CA ILE A 118 2.86 -28.53 -14.41
C ILE A 118 4.15 -28.13 -15.09
N LEU A 119 5.17 -27.80 -14.30
CA LEU A 119 6.52 -27.51 -14.74
C LEU A 119 7.37 -28.77 -14.66
N PHE A 120 7.96 -29.16 -15.79
CA PHE A 120 8.94 -30.24 -15.83
C PHE A 120 10.33 -29.72 -16.18
N ASN A 121 11.34 -30.43 -15.71
CA ASN A 121 12.72 -30.18 -16.08
C ASN A 121 13.04 -30.88 -17.41
N ALA A 122 13.64 -30.18 -18.38
CA ALA A 122 14.01 -30.74 -19.68
C ALA A 122 14.90 -31.99 -19.61
N HIS A 123 15.58 -32.26 -18.48
CA HIS A 123 16.49 -33.41 -18.30
C HIS A 123 15.86 -34.64 -17.63
N MET A 124 14.53 -34.72 -17.51
CA MET A 124 13.90 -35.88 -16.85
C MET A 124 14.19 -37.21 -17.56
N THR A 125 14.44 -38.24 -16.74
CA THR A 125 14.76 -39.60 -17.18
C THR A 125 14.01 -40.65 -16.34
N THR A 126 13.57 -41.71 -17.01
CA THR A 126 13.03 -42.94 -16.42
C THR A 126 14.05 -44.07 -16.54
N ASP A 127 13.77 -45.22 -15.93
CA ASP A 127 14.58 -46.44 -16.09
C ASP A 127 14.67 -46.91 -17.57
N ASN A 128 13.78 -46.41 -18.45
CA ASN A 128 13.74 -46.72 -19.89
C ASN A 128 14.31 -45.58 -20.79
N GLY A 129 14.90 -44.53 -20.21
CA GLY A 129 15.45 -43.38 -20.94
C GLY A 129 14.71 -42.06 -20.69
N PRO A 130 14.99 -40.99 -21.47
CA PRO A 130 14.35 -39.68 -21.34
C PRO A 130 12.83 -39.75 -21.38
N GLY A 131 12.15 -39.22 -20.35
CA GLY A 131 10.69 -39.28 -20.28
C GLY A 131 10.10 -39.13 -18.87
N VAL A 132 8.79 -39.32 -18.78
CA VAL A 132 7.98 -39.33 -17.56
C VAL A 132 7.08 -40.57 -17.56
N ASP A 133 6.70 -41.08 -16.37
CA ASP A 133 5.74 -42.18 -16.26
C ASP A 133 4.31 -41.69 -15.96
N ASP A 134 3.31 -42.55 -16.18
CA ASP A 134 1.89 -42.24 -15.96
C ASP A 134 1.59 -41.86 -14.51
N ALA A 135 2.29 -42.48 -13.55
CA ALA A 135 2.07 -42.27 -12.12
C ALA A 135 2.58 -40.90 -11.65
N TRP A 136 3.63 -40.33 -12.26
CA TRP A 136 4.18 -39.01 -11.94
C TRP A 136 3.17 -37.90 -12.21
N LEU A 137 2.57 -37.89 -13.41
CA LEU A 137 1.61 -36.87 -13.83
C LEU A 137 0.35 -36.89 -12.96
N GLU A 138 -0.19 -38.07 -12.67
CA GLU A 138 -1.38 -38.21 -11.81
C GLU A 138 -1.09 -37.80 -10.36
N SER A 139 0.08 -38.19 -9.83
CA SER A 139 0.51 -37.83 -8.50
C SER A 139 0.70 -36.32 -8.35
N LEU A 140 1.23 -35.63 -9.37
CA LEU A 140 1.44 -34.18 -9.36
C LEU A 140 0.14 -33.39 -9.46
N LEU A 141 -0.79 -33.80 -10.33
CA LEU A 141 -2.01 -33.01 -10.57
C LEU A 141 -3.09 -33.20 -9.51
N THR A 142 -3.35 -34.44 -9.09
CA THR A 142 -4.47 -34.76 -8.18
C THR A 142 -4.48 -33.90 -6.91
N PRO A 143 -3.34 -33.62 -6.24
CA PRO A 143 -3.34 -32.84 -5.01
C PRO A 143 -3.66 -31.35 -5.23
N ILE A 144 -3.21 -30.75 -6.35
CA ILE A 144 -3.51 -29.34 -6.65
C ILE A 144 -4.97 -29.09 -7.08
N GLN A 145 -5.66 -30.14 -7.54
CA GLN A 145 -7.12 -30.15 -7.75
C GLN A 145 -7.90 -30.22 -6.44
N GLY A 146 -7.29 -30.79 -5.40
CA GLY A 146 -7.87 -30.89 -4.07
C GLY A 146 -7.49 -29.69 -3.22
N GLU A 147 -6.83 -30.00 -2.11
CA GLU A 147 -6.53 -29.02 -1.08
C GLU A 147 -5.25 -28.22 -1.33
N TYR A 148 -4.30 -28.74 -2.09
CA TYR A 148 -2.98 -28.13 -2.21
C TYR A 148 -2.94 -27.03 -3.27
N ASP A 149 -2.03 -26.09 -3.11
CA ASP A 149 -1.78 -25.01 -4.07
C ASP A 149 -0.52 -25.28 -4.91
N ILE A 150 0.42 -26.02 -4.33
CA ILE A 150 1.68 -26.42 -4.92
C ILE A 150 2.03 -27.85 -4.52
N VAL A 151 2.48 -28.63 -5.49
CA VAL A 151 3.09 -29.94 -5.30
C VAL A 151 4.51 -29.89 -5.83
N LEU A 152 5.48 -30.26 -4.99
CA LEU A 152 6.88 -30.41 -5.37
C LEU A 152 7.15 -31.84 -5.82
N GLY A 153 7.68 -31.99 -7.03
CA GLY A 153 8.24 -33.24 -7.49
C GLY A 153 9.70 -33.35 -7.07
N SER A 154 10.02 -34.29 -6.18
CA SER A 154 11.41 -34.58 -5.79
C SER A 154 11.99 -35.72 -6.64
N LEU A 155 13.17 -35.46 -7.20
CA LEU A 155 13.87 -36.40 -8.08
C LEU A 155 14.79 -37.38 -7.34
N ARG A 156 14.83 -37.42 -6.00
CA ARG A 156 15.76 -38.18 -5.11
C ARG A 156 16.20 -39.62 -5.52
N ARG A 157 16.93 -39.77 -6.62
CA ARG A 157 17.87 -40.85 -6.98
C ARG A 157 19.20 -40.17 -7.38
N TYR A 158 20.18 -40.27 -6.48
CA TYR A 158 21.48 -39.58 -6.39
C TYR A 158 22.35 -39.41 -7.63
N MET A 159 23.11 -38.29 -7.68
CA MET A 159 24.30 -38.03 -8.52
C MET A 159 25.13 -36.78 -8.10
N GLY A 160 25.27 -36.41 -6.83
CA GLY A 160 26.24 -35.39 -6.39
C GLY A 160 25.87 -33.92 -6.65
N ILE A 161 24.59 -33.57 -6.82
CA ILE A 161 24.17 -32.27 -7.39
C ILE A 161 23.45 -31.35 -6.38
N ASP A 162 23.02 -31.87 -5.23
CA ASP A 162 22.12 -31.12 -4.31
C ASP A 162 22.85 -30.32 -3.22
N SER A 163 24.17 -30.10 -3.40
CA SER A 163 24.98 -29.30 -2.48
C SER A 163 24.42 -27.88 -2.28
N ILE A 164 23.85 -27.25 -3.31
CA ILE A 164 23.22 -25.92 -3.17
C ILE A 164 21.98 -25.99 -2.28
N ALA A 165 21.10 -26.97 -2.54
CA ALA A 165 19.87 -27.15 -1.80
C ALA A 165 20.14 -27.45 -0.32
N HIS A 166 21.12 -28.30 -0.03
CA HIS A 166 21.41 -28.72 1.34
C HIS A 166 22.34 -27.79 2.11
N MET A 167 23.26 -27.08 1.45
CA MET A 167 24.21 -26.19 2.12
C MET A 167 23.69 -24.78 2.36
N MET A 168 22.59 -24.39 1.70
CA MET A 168 22.04 -23.04 1.80
C MET A 168 20.49 -23.01 1.79
N ALA A 169 19.85 -23.46 0.72
CA ALA A 169 18.41 -23.23 0.52
C ALA A 169 17.51 -23.89 1.58
N ALA A 170 17.67 -25.20 1.83
CA ALA A 170 16.84 -25.94 2.79
C ALA A 170 17.07 -25.47 4.25
N PRO A 171 18.31 -25.29 4.74
CA PRO A 171 18.52 -24.71 6.07
C PRO A 171 17.89 -23.33 6.25
N ILE A 172 17.92 -22.48 5.23
CA ILE A 172 17.30 -21.15 5.26
C ILE A 172 15.76 -21.25 5.27
N LEU A 173 15.16 -22.09 4.44
CA LEU A 173 13.70 -22.31 4.46
C LEU A 173 13.23 -22.84 5.83
N GLU A 174 14.01 -23.71 6.46
CA GLU A 174 13.68 -24.23 7.77
C GLU A 174 13.84 -23.17 8.89
N SER A 175 14.97 -22.45 8.92
CA SER A 175 15.30 -21.51 10.00
C SER A 175 14.67 -20.13 9.88
N PHE A 176 14.43 -19.63 8.66
CA PHE A 176 13.81 -18.32 8.42
C PHE A 176 12.32 -18.44 8.09
N TYR A 177 11.90 -19.45 7.36
CA TYR A 177 10.50 -19.58 6.93
C TYR A 177 9.71 -20.66 7.66
N GLY A 178 10.36 -21.44 8.54
CA GLY A 178 9.69 -22.48 9.32
C GLY A 178 9.15 -23.62 8.46
N CYS A 179 9.80 -23.97 7.35
CA CYS A 179 9.35 -25.08 6.50
C CYS A 179 10.47 -26.06 6.18
N ARG A 180 10.25 -27.34 6.49
CA ARG A 180 11.17 -28.43 6.12
C ARG A 180 10.72 -29.09 4.83
N LEU A 181 11.55 -28.99 3.80
CA LEU A 181 11.33 -29.59 2.48
C LEU A 181 12.47 -30.57 2.12
N GLY A 182 12.14 -31.61 1.36
CA GLY A 182 13.09 -32.61 0.90
C GLY A 182 14.02 -32.08 -0.21
N ASP A 183 13.46 -31.40 -1.20
CA ASP A 183 14.15 -30.96 -2.42
C ASP A 183 13.61 -29.57 -2.85
N PRO A 184 14.14 -28.47 -2.28
CA PRO A 184 13.63 -27.12 -2.56
C PRO A 184 14.03 -26.55 -3.93
N LEU A 185 14.94 -27.20 -4.68
CA LEU A 185 15.46 -26.69 -5.96
C LEU A 185 15.30 -27.70 -7.11
N GLY A 186 14.48 -28.75 -6.94
CA GLY A 186 14.31 -29.83 -7.92
C GLY A 186 13.67 -29.40 -9.25
N GLY A 187 13.04 -28.23 -9.29
CA GLY A 187 12.57 -27.60 -10.52
C GLY A 187 11.35 -28.27 -11.17
N ILE A 188 10.65 -29.16 -10.44
CA ILE A 188 9.41 -29.80 -10.85
C ILE A 188 8.30 -29.36 -9.91
N TYR A 189 7.27 -28.73 -10.48
CA TYR A 189 6.14 -28.22 -9.71
C TYR A 189 4.83 -28.52 -10.40
N ALA A 190 3.81 -28.88 -9.64
CA ALA A 190 2.43 -28.66 -10.03
C ALA A 190 1.92 -27.45 -9.26
N LEU A 191 1.36 -26.47 -9.96
CA LEU A 191 0.84 -25.23 -9.42
C LEU A 191 -0.62 -25.12 -9.82
N SER A 192 -1.50 -24.90 -8.85
CA SER A 192 -2.90 -24.59 -9.18
C SER A 192 -3.00 -23.24 -9.87
N HIS A 193 -3.96 -23.07 -10.78
CA HIS A 193 -4.18 -21.81 -11.50
C HIS A 193 -4.24 -20.58 -10.57
N ASP A 194 -4.89 -20.68 -9.40
CA ASP A 194 -4.96 -19.60 -8.38
C ASP A 194 -3.58 -19.11 -7.95
N PHE A 195 -2.66 -20.05 -7.76
CA PHE A 195 -1.31 -19.74 -7.32
C PHE A 195 -0.46 -19.26 -8.50
N VAL A 196 -0.67 -19.80 -9.69
CA VAL A 196 -0.03 -19.30 -10.93
C VAL A 196 -0.38 -17.84 -11.18
N GLU A 197 -1.65 -17.44 -11.03
CA GLU A 197 -2.09 -16.06 -11.23
C GLU A 197 -1.43 -15.10 -10.22
N GLU A 198 -1.34 -15.50 -8.94
CA GLU A 198 -0.63 -14.72 -7.92
C GLU A 198 0.87 -14.62 -8.20
N LEU A 199 1.51 -15.72 -8.63
CA LEU A 199 2.91 -15.74 -8.99
C LEU A 199 3.18 -14.89 -10.24
N ALA A 200 2.40 -15.02 -11.31
CA ALA A 200 2.52 -14.22 -12.53
C ALA A 200 2.44 -12.71 -12.20
N HIS A 201 1.47 -12.34 -11.37
CA HIS A 201 1.30 -10.96 -10.91
C HIS A 201 2.48 -10.45 -10.07
N GLU A 202 3.06 -11.29 -9.22
CA GLU A 202 4.20 -10.90 -8.38
C GLU A 202 5.52 -10.91 -9.19
N ALA A 203 5.71 -11.86 -10.11
CA ALA A 203 6.96 -12.10 -10.83
C ALA A 203 7.46 -10.88 -11.61
N ARG A 204 6.55 -10.03 -12.08
CA ARG A 204 6.85 -8.73 -12.73
C ARG A 204 7.68 -7.78 -11.87
N PHE A 205 7.68 -7.95 -10.55
CA PHE A 205 8.48 -7.14 -9.61
C PHE A 205 9.90 -7.65 -9.41
N TRP A 206 10.17 -8.87 -9.87
CA TRP A 206 11.37 -9.61 -9.51
C TRP A 206 12.24 -9.96 -10.71
N GLY A 207 11.88 -9.51 -11.93
CA GLY A 207 12.50 -9.93 -13.19
C GLY A 207 14.03 -10.03 -13.14
N LYS A 208 14.71 -9.01 -12.61
CA LYS A 208 16.18 -8.99 -12.42
C LYS A 208 16.70 -10.13 -11.53
N TYR A 209 16.00 -10.46 -10.45
CA TYR A 209 16.43 -11.40 -9.42
C TYR A 209 15.95 -12.83 -9.66
N ILE A 210 14.92 -13.03 -10.49
CA ILE A 210 14.41 -14.36 -10.85
C ILE A 210 14.77 -14.76 -12.29
N GLN A 211 15.62 -14.01 -13.00
CA GLN A 211 16.00 -14.32 -14.38
C GLN A 211 16.68 -15.70 -14.52
N GLY A 212 17.52 -16.05 -13.56
CA GLY A 212 18.36 -17.25 -13.56
C GLY A 212 17.73 -18.45 -12.86
N HIS A 213 18.56 -19.19 -12.12
CA HIS A 213 18.16 -20.43 -11.45
C HIS A 213 17.44 -20.25 -10.10
N GLY A 214 17.37 -19.05 -9.53
CA GLY A 214 16.72 -18.83 -8.23
C GLY A 214 15.18 -18.80 -8.24
N ILE A 215 14.54 -18.91 -9.41
CA ILE A 215 13.08 -18.93 -9.56
C ILE A 215 12.39 -19.98 -8.66
N ASP A 216 13.03 -21.13 -8.46
CA ASP A 216 12.51 -22.23 -7.62
C ASP A 216 12.35 -21.78 -6.16
N PHE A 217 13.41 -21.19 -5.60
CA PHE A 217 13.39 -20.65 -4.24
C PHE A 217 12.37 -19.52 -4.09
N TRP A 218 12.25 -18.68 -5.12
CA TRP A 218 11.27 -17.60 -5.13
C TRP A 218 9.83 -18.14 -5.09
N ILE A 219 9.46 -19.12 -5.91
CA ILE A 219 8.13 -19.77 -5.89
C ILE A 219 7.82 -20.30 -4.47
N LEU A 220 8.78 -21.00 -3.85
CA LEU A 220 8.59 -21.58 -2.52
C LEU A 220 8.42 -20.53 -1.43
N THR A 221 9.24 -19.48 -1.43
CA THR A 221 9.08 -18.40 -0.45
C THR A 221 7.76 -17.66 -0.62
N ARG A 222 7.25 -17.46 -1.85
CA ARG A 222 5.88 -16.94 -2.08
C ARG A 222 4.82 -17.87 -1.53
N ALA A 223 4.91 -19.18 -1.78
CA ALA A 223 3.99 -20.16 -1.22
C ALA A 223 3.94 -20.07 0.32
N LEU A 224 5.10 -20.00 0.98
CA LEU A 224 5.19 -19.93 2.44
C LEU A 224 4.65 -18.61 3.00
N CYS A 225 5.06 -17.48 2.43
CA CYS A 225 4.65 -16.16 2.89
C CYS A 225 3.14 -15.92 2.70
N TRP A 226 2.55 -16.48 1.63
CA TRP A 226 1.12 -16.39 1.36
C TRP A 226 0.29 -17.51 2.02
N SER A 227 0.92 -18.33 2.87
CA SER A 227 0.28 -19.44 3.60
C SER A 227 -0.40 -20.46 2.68
N LYS A 228 0.20 -20.74 1.53
CA LYS A 228 -0.24 -21.75 0.57
C LYS A 228 0.00 -23.16 1.12
N ARG A 229 -0.85 -24.11 0.72
CA ARG A 229 -0.71 -25.52 1.12
C ARG A 229 0.26 -26.23 0.18
N ILE A 230 1.29 -26.83 0.77
CA ILE A 230 2.42 -27.43 0.07
C ILE A 230 2.42 -28.95 0.30
N CYS A 231 2.58 -29.70 -0.78
CA CYS A 231 2.75 -31.16 -0.76
C CYS A 231 4.05 -31.56 -1.47
N GLU A 232 4.68 -32.66 -1.06
CA GLU A 232 5.86 -33.24 -1.70
C GLU A 232 5.59 -34.66 -2.20
N ILE A 233 6.15 -34.98 -3.38
CA ILE A 233 6.06 -36.30 -4.00
C ILE A 233 7.45 -36.75 -4.42
N ASN A 234 7.88 -37.90 -3.92
CA ASN A 234 9.19 -38.44 -4.23
C ASN A 234 9.03 -39.76 -5.01
N LYS A 235 9.33 -39.68 -6.32
CA LYS A 235 9.20 -40.80 -7.26
C LYS A 235 10.51 -41.14 -8.00
N GLY A 236 11.60 -40.41 -7.74
CA GLY A 236 12.96 -40.68 -8.23
C GLY A 236 13.20 -40.35 -9.71
N GLY A 237 14.43 -39.96 -10.05
CA GLY A 237 14.91 -39.68 -11.42
C GLY A 237 16.40 -39.27 -11.40
N ALA A 238 17.08 -39.24 -12.55
CA ALA A 238 18.51 -38.88 -12.62
C ALA A 238 18.70 -37.46 -13.18
N VAL A 239 19.58 -36.67 -12.54
CA VAL A 239 20.02 -35.34 -13.01
C VAL A 239 21.47 -35.44 -13.51
N LYS A 240 21.77 -34.77 -14.63
CA LYS A 240 23.11 -34.73 -15.24
C LYS A 240 24.03 -33.80 -14.46
N THR A 241 25.28 -34.21 -14.22
CA THR A 241 26.31 -33.39 -13.59
C THR A 241 26.70 -32.19 -14.47
N HIS A 242 26.73 -30.99 -13.89
CA HIS A 242 27.16 -29.76 -14.55
C HIS A 242 28.67 -29.55 -14.45
N SER A 243 29.27 -28.78 -15.38
CA SER A 243 30.63 -28.28 -15.20
C SER A 243 30.73 -27.38 -13.96
N LEU A 244 31.92 -27.25 -13.36
CA LEU A 244 32.12 -26.44 -12.16
C LEU A 244 31.71 -24.97 -12.39
N GLU A 245 32.06 -24.41 -13.55
CA GLU A 245 31.67 -23.07 -13.96
C GLU A 245 30.14 -22.91 -14.01
N THR A 246 29.43 -23.86 -14.64
CA THR A 246 27.96 -23.83 -14.71
C THR A 246 27.35 -23.93 -13.31
N ARG A 247 27.88 -24.80 -12.44
CA ARG A 247 27.42 -24.93 -11.04
C ARG A 247 27.61 -23.64 -10.26
N ASN A 248 28.75 -22.97 -10.42
CA ASN A 248 29.02 -21.71 -9.73
C ASN A 248 28.06 -20.61 -10.20
N LYS A 249 27.72 -20.56 -11.50
CA LYS A 249 26.67 -19.66 -12.01
C LYS A 249 25.30 -19.98 -11.42
N ILE A 250 24.91 -21.26 -11.35
CA ILE A 250 23.63 -21.69 -10.73
C ILE A 250 23.60 -21.28 -9.25
N PHE A 251 24.70 -21.47 -8.52
CA PHE A 251 24.79 -21.06 -7.12
C PHE A 251 24.70 -19.54 -6.97
N TYR A 252 25.41 -18.78 -7.81
CA TYR A 252 25.37 -17.32 -7.82
C TYR A 252 23.93 -16.81 -7.96
N ASP A 253 23.20 -17.31 -8.97
CA ASP A 253 21.80 -16.93 -9.22
C ASP A 253 20.92 -17.25 -8.00
N ASN A 254 21.09 -18.44 -7.41
CA ASN A 254 20.34 -18.84 -6.22
C ASN A 254 20.67 -17.98 -4.99
N ALA A 255 21.96 -17.71 -4.74
CA ALA A 255 22.39 -16.91 -3.60
C ALA A 255 21.84 -15.47 -3.69
N LEU A 256 21.87 -14.87 -4.89
CA LEU A 256 21.26 -13.57 -5.16
C LEU A 256 19.76 -13.58 -4.84
N THR A 257 19.01 -14.54 -5.37
CA THR A 257 17.56 -14.62 -5.12
C THR A 257 17.23 -14.91 -3.65
N ILE A 258 18.04 -15.75 -2.97
CA ILE A 258 17.86 -16.06 -1.55
C ILE A 258 18.07 -14.80 -0.69
N PHE A 259 19.14 -14.04 -0.95
CA PHE A 259 19.41 -12.81 -0.20
C PHE A 259 18.29 -11.79 -0.39
N GLU A 260 17.83 -11.59 -1.62
CA GLU A 260 16.70 -10.72 -1.92
C GLU A 260 15.39 -11.20 -1.27
N ALA A 261 15.11 -12.50 -1.31
CA ALA A 261 13.92 -13.07 -0.65
C ALA A 261 13.97 -12.86 0.88
N LEU A 262 15.13 -13.07 1.51
CA LEU A 262 15.30 -12.84 2.94
C LEU A 262 15.16 -11.36 3.30
N LYS A 263 15.74 -10.44 2.52
CA LYS A 263 15.64 -8.99 2.75
C LYS A 263 14.18 -8.54 2.70
N ARG A 264 13.46 -8.97 1.65
CA ARG A 264 12.03 -8.73 1.44
C ARG A 264 11.17 -9.26 2.59
N ASP A 265 11.41 -10.50 3.01
CA ASP A 265 10.54 -11.22 3.96
C ASP A 265 10.94 -11.02 5.43
N SER A 266 11.78 -10.02 5.73
CA SER A 266 12.29 -9.76 7.09
C SER A 266 11.19 -9.61 8.14
N ALA A 267 10.07 -8.98 7.80
CA ALA A 267 8.91 -8.87 8.70
C ALA A 267 8.27 -10.21 9.08
N ILE A 268 8.47 -11.27 8.29
CA ILE A 268 7.92 -12.61 8.53
C ILE A 268 8.87 -13.39 9.44
N TRP A 269 10.16 -13.44 9.10
CA TRP A 269 11.12 -14.27 9.83
C TRP A 269 11.69 -13.62 11.10
N LEU A 270 11.41 -12.33 11.34
CA LEU A 270 11.69 -11.62 12.60
C LEU A 270 10.64 -11.88 13.69
N GLN A 271 9.53 -12.56 13.38
CA GLN A 271 8.49 -12.85 14.38
C GLN A 271 8.99 -13.87 15.42
N ASP A 272 8.63 -13.65 16.68
CA ASP A 272 9.15 -14.41 17.85
C ASP A 272 8.88 -15.93 17.82
N ARG A 273 7.99 -16.42 16.94
CA ARG A 273 7.63 -17.85 16.85
C ARG A 273 7.32 -18.27 15.40
N LEU A 274 8.29 -18.91 14.76
CA LEU A 274 8.06 -19.69 13.55
C LEU A 274 7.66 -21.12 13.94
N ILE A 275 6.45 -21.55 13.58
CA ILE A 275 6.04 -22.96 13.73
C ILE A 275 6.65 -23.72 12.55
N ILE A 276 7.53 -24.69 12.84
CA ILE A 276 8.11 -25.54 11.79
C ILE A 276 7.01 -26.46 11.23
N LYS A 277 6.64 -26.21 9.98
CA LYS A 277 5.76 -27.08 9.19
C LYS A 277 6.59 -28.09 8.41
N VAL A 278 6.12 -29.31 8.37
CA VAL A 278 6.63 -30.34 7.45
C VAL A 278 5.61 -30.47 6.34
N ALA A 279 6.05 -30.40 5.08
CA ALA A 279 5.14 -30.61 3.96
C ALA A 279 4.56 -32.04 3.99
N ASP A 280 3.31 -32.20 3.59
CA ASP A 280 2.69 -33.51 3.49
C ASP A 280 3.39 -34.32 2.39
N ILE A 281 3.76 -35.58 2.69
CA ILE A 281 4.46 -36.46 1.76
C ILE A 281 3.50 -37.54 1.27
N LEU A 282 3.08 -37.47 0.01
CA LEU A 282 2.13 -38.44 -0.55
C LEU A 282 2.79 -39.74 -1.04
N ALA A 283 4.05 -39.67 -1.47
CA ALA A 283 4.83 -40.84 -1.85
C ALA A 283 6.30 -40.62 -1.49
N ARG A 284 6.95 -41.63 -0.90
CA ARG A 284 8.35 -41.58 -0.48
C ARG A 284 9.14 -42.71 -1.16
N SER A 285 10.23 -42.34 -1.84
CA SER A 285 11.25 -43.30 -2.28
C SER A 285 12.43 -43.27 -1.30
N GLU A 286 13.01 -44.44 -1.03
CA GLU A 286 14.20 -44.56 -0.18
C GLU A 286 15.45 -44.19 -0.96
N ILE A 287 16.26 -43.35 -0.33
CA ILE A 287 17.54 -42.94 -0.86
C ILE A 287 18.58 -44.01 -0.44
N LYS A 288 19.07 -44.81 -1.40
CA LYS A 288 20.01 -45.95 -1.23
C LYS A 288 21.53 -45.78 -1.51
N ARG A 289 22.06 -44.67 -2.03
CA ARG A 289 23.49 -44.47 -2.42
C ARG A 289 23.98 -43.06 -2.06
N PRO A 290 25.16 -42.80 -1.51
CA PRO A 290 25.53 -41.43 -1.12
C PRO A 290 25.69 -40.46 -2.30
N ASP A 291 25.50 -39.17 -2.02
CA ASP A 291 25.74 -38.09 -2.97
C ASP A 291 27.25 -37.85 -3.14
N SER A 292 27.80 -38.09 -4.34
CA SER A 292 29.25 -37.99 -4.61
C SER A 292 29.60 -36.71 -5.37
N VAL A 293 30.36 -35.80 -4.75
CA VAL A 293 30.83 -34.57 -5.40
C VAL A 293 31.94 -34.91 -6.41
N ASN A 294 31.64 -34.81 -7.70
CA ASN A 294 32.55 -35.20 -8.78
C ASN A 294 33.45 -34.05 -9.30
N TYR A 295 33.77 -33.07 -8.45
CA TYR A 295 34.66 -31.95 -8.79
C TYR A 295 36.03 -32.15 -8.16
N SER A 296 37.09 -31.74 -8.87
CA SER A 296 38.44 -31.73 -8.31
C SER A 296 38.50 -30.79 -7.11
N ILE A 297 39.01 -31.28 -5.98
CA ILE A 297 39.24 -30.47 -4.77
C ILE A 297 40.17 -29.29 -5.12
N ASP A 298 41.19 -29.50 -5.97
CA ASP A 298 42.10 -28.44 -6.39
C ASP A 298 41.40 -27.34 -7.20
N ASP A 299 40.41 -27.69 -8.04
CA ASP A 299 39.63 -26.70 -8.79
C ASP A 299 38.68 -25.93 -7.86
N LEU A 300 38.06 -26.61 -6.89
CA LEU A 300 37.20 -25.97 -5.88
C LEU A 300 38.01 -24.97 -5.03
N LEU A 301 39.19 -25.39 -4.56
CA LEU A 301 40.10 -24.55 -3.80
C LEU A 301 40.59 -23.36 -4.64
N ARG A 302 41.02 -23.57 -5.90
CA ARG A 302 41.40 -22.46 -6.79
C ARG A 302 40.29 -21.42 -6.96
N ASN A 303 39.03 -21.83 -7.13
CA ASN A 303 37.89 -20.91 -7.18
C ASN A 303 37.66 -20.17 -5.85
N TYR A 304 37.79 -20.86 -4.71
CA TYR A 304 37.71 -20.24 -3.38
C TYR A 304 38.78 -19.15 -3.21
N TYR A 305 40.04 -19.45 -3.53
CA TYR A 305 41.15 -18.52 -3.34
C TYR A 305 41.11 -17.35 -4.32
N SER A 306 40.85 -17.61 -5.61
CA SER A 306 40.67 -16.54 -6.61
C SER A 306 39.57 -15.58 -6.19
N GLY A 307 38.39 -16.10 -5.83
CA GLY A 307 37.28 -15.24 -5.44
C GLY A 307 37.49 -14.47 -4.13
N CYS A 308 38.31 -15.00 -3.21
CA CYS A 308 38.73 -14.27 -2.01
C CYS A 308 39.70 -13.13 -2.35
N GLU A 309 40.65 -13.34 -3.28
CA GLU A 309 41.58 -12.28 -3.72
C GLU A 309 40.87 -11.21 -4.54
N ASP A 310 39.96 -11.61 -5.45
CA ASP A 310 39.15 -10.68 -6.25
C ASP A 310 38.25 -9.78 -5.39
N ASN A 311 37.94 -10.20 -4.16
CA ASN A 311 37.09 -9.49 -3.19
C ASN A 311 37.83 -9.24 -1.86
N LYS A 312 39.11 -8.88 -1.91
CA LYS A 312 40.01 -8.78 -0.76
C LYS A 312 39.46 -7.99 0.43
N ASP A 313 38.89 -6.81 0.20
CA ASP A 313 38.37 -5.95 1.27
C ASP A 313 37.21 -6.60 2.03
N LEU A 314 36.28 -7.23 1.30
CA LEU A 314 35.18 -8.00 1.89
C LEU A 314 35.68 -9.27 2.57
N CYS A 315 36.70 -9.92 2.00
CA CYS A 315 37.30 -11.10 2.59
C CYS A 315 37.97 -10.78 3.94
N GLU A 316 38.70 -9.66 4.04
CA GLU A 316 39.29 -9.19 5.30
C GLU A 316 38.22 -8.85 6.37
N LEU A 317 37.09 -8.27 5.95
CA LEU A 317 35.94 -8.07 6.84
C LEU A 317 35.46 -9.40 7.43
N VAL A 318 35.25 -10.42 6.60
CA VAL A 318 34.81 -11.75 7.04
C VAL A 318 35.87 -12.44 7.90
N LYS A 319 37.16 -12.32 7.56
CA LYS A 319 38.29 -12.84 8.37
C LYS A 319 38.32 -12.28 9.79
N SER A 320 37.86 -11.06 9.99
CA SER A 320 37.77 -10.47 11.34
C SER A 320 36.76 -11.18 12.26
N LYS A 321 35.84 -11.97 11.68
CA LYS A 321 34.74 -12.65 12.38
C LYS A 321 34.90 -14.16 12.50
N ILE A 322 35.61 -14.79 11.57
CA ILE A 322 35.70 -16.26 11.45
C ILE A 322 37.10 -16.72 11.07
N LYS A 323 37.39 -18.01 11.27
CA LYS A 323 38.66 -18.60 10.79
C LYS A 323 38.52 -19.02 9.32
N LEU A 324 38.98 -18.17 8.40
CA LEU A 324 39.07 -18.51 6.98
C LEU A 324 40.42 -19.16 6.64
N PRO A 325 40.45 -20.39 6.09
CA PRO A 325 41.71 -21.04 5.71
C PRO A 325 42.43 -20.27 4.58
N LEU A 326 43.76 -20.13 4.70
CA LEU A 326 44.61 -19.41 3.75
C LEU A 326 45.37 -20.35 2.80
N TRP A 327 45.81 -19.84 1.66
CA TRP A 327 46.63 -20.61 0.71
C TRP A 327 47.97 -21.00 1.33
N GLU A 328 48.56 -20.09 2.10
CA GLU A 328 49.85 -20.27 2.78
C GLU A 328 49.83 -21.40 3.83
N GLU A 329 48.68 -21.68 4.45
CA GLU A 329 48.51 -22.76 5.44
C GLU A 329 48.49 -24.15 4.76
N LEU A 330 47.92 -24.25 3.55
CA LEU A 330 47.96 -25.46 2.74
C LEU A 330 49.37 -25.78 2.21
N GLU A 331 50.14 -24.76 1.83
CA GLU A 331 51.55 -24.92 1.44
C GLU A 331 52.42 -25.46 2.58
N GLN A 332 52.01 -25.23 3.83
CA GLN A 332 52.65 -25.76 5.04
C GLN A 332 52.18 -27.17 5.42
N GLY A 333 51.28 -27.78 4.64
CA GLY A 333 50.79 -29.15 4.80
C GLY A 333 49.57 -29.30 5.69
N GLU A 334 48.88 -28.20 6.07
CA GLU A 334 47.57 -28.30 6.73
C GLU A 334 46.51 -28.80 5.74
N LYS A 335 45.46 -29.48 6.24
CA LYS A 335 44.30 -29.89 5.41
C LYS A 335 43.26 -28.76 5.43
N PHE A 336 42.78 -28.37 4.24
CA PHE A 336 41.72 -27.37 4.13
C PHE A 336 40.44 -27.83 4.86
N TYR A 337 39.89 -26.98 5.72
CA TYR A 337 38.61 -27.24 6.37
C TYR A 337 37.91 -25.93 6.76
N LEU A 338 36.76 -25.66 6.13
CA LEU A 338 35.84 -24.60 6.49
C LEU A 338 34.68 -25.19 7.30
N SER A 339 34.63 -24.84 8.58
CA SER A 339 33.64 -25.39 9.52
C SER A 339 32.21 -24.97 9.16
N ASP A 340 31.22 -25.73 9.63
CA ASP A 340 29.80 -25.41 9.44
C ASP A 340 29.46 -24.04 10.09
N GLU A 341 30.06 -23.75 11.24
CA GLU A 341 29.83 -22.50 11.98
C GLU A 341 30.44 -21.29 11.27
N ASP A 342 31.67 -21.42 10.77
CA ASP A 342 32.36 -20.34 10.04
C ASP A 342 31.62 -20.02 8.73
N TRP A 343 31.22 -21.05 7.97
CA TRP A 343 30.42 -20.87 6.75
C TRP A 343 29.14 -20.09 6.99
N ILE A 344 28.36 -20.47 8.01
CA ILE A 344 27.08 -19.81 8.33
C ILE A 344 27.33 -18.38 8.82
N THR A 345 28.33 -18.18 9.67
CA THR A 345 28.66 -16.86 10.20
C THR A 345 29.09 -15.91 9.08
N ALA A 346 29.93 -16.38 8.15
CA ALA A 346 30.30 -15.60 6.96
C ALA A 346 29.09 -15.28 6.05
N LEU A 347 28.21 -16.26 5.83
CA LEU A 347 27.01 -16.08 5.01
C LEU A 347 26.08 -15.00 5.60
N LEU A 348 25.83 -15.06 6.91
CA LEU A 348 24.97 -14.11 7.61
C LEU A 348 25.60 -12.70 7.68
N GLU A 349 26.91 -12.61 7.90
CA GLU A 349 27.65 -11.34 7.85
C GLU A 349 27.56 -10.70 6.46
N LEU A 350 27.84 -11.46 5.40
CA LEU A 350 27.72 -10.98 4.02
C LEU A 350 26.28 -10.58 3.68
N PHE A 351 25.28 -11.25 4.27
CA PHE A 351 23.89 -10.86 4.10
C PHE A 351 23.54 -9.54 4.82
N LEU A 352 24.16 -9.23 5.97
CA LEU A 352 24.04 -7.90 6.60
C LEU A 352 24.64 -6.81 5.71
N GLN A 353 25.84 -7.05 5.15
CA GLN A 353 26.47 -6.10 4.24
C GLN A 353 25.62 -5.89 2.99
N TYR A 354 25.10 -6.98 2.41
CA TYR A 354 24.17 -6.92 1.27
C TYR A 354 22.90 -6.10 1.55
N SER A 355 22.42 -6.14 2.80
CA SER A 355 21.15 -5.52 3.15
C SER A 355 21.29 -4.06 3.56
N PHE A 356 22.45 -3.66 4.09
CA PHE A 356 22.61 -2.39 4.79
C PHE A 356 23.83 -1.56 4.40
N ASP A 357 24.81 -2.09 3.68
CA ASP A 357 26.01 -1.35 3.28
C ASP A 357 25.94 -0.92 1.81
N GLU A 358 26.02 0.39 1.57
CA GLU A 358 26.01 0.98 0.22
C GLU A 358 27.41 1.06 -0.40
N ASN A 359 28.47 0.76 0.36
CA ASN A 359 29.86 0.84 -0.12
C ASN A 359 30.27 -0.35 -0.98
N TYR A 360 29.55 -1.46 -0.91
CA TYR A 360 29.84 -2.69 -1.63
C TYR A 360 28.79 -2.98 -2.70
N ASN A 361 29.23 -3.42 -3.88
CA ASN A 361 28.32 -3.82 -4.95
C ASN A 361 27.75 -5.22 -4.65
N ASP A 362 26.42 -5.40 -4.81
CA ASP A 362 25.72 -6.69 -4.77
C ASP A 362 26.50 -7.82 -5.46
N GLN A 363 27.05 -7.54 -6.65
CA GLN A 363 27.79 -8.53 -7.44
C GLN A 363 29.06 -9.01 -6.74
N GLN A 364 29.77 -8.12 -6.03
CA GLN A 364 30.99 -8.47 -5.29
C GLN A 364 30.66 -9.37 -4.10
N ILE A 365 29.58 -9.03 -3.37
CA ILE A 365 29.14 -9.83 -2.22
C ILE A 365 28.74 -11.23 -2.67
N ILE A 366 27.87 -11.37 -3.68
CA ILE A 366 27.42 -12.68 -4.15
C ILE A 366 28.57 -13.48 -4.79
N SER A 367 29.53 -12.81 -5.44
CA SER A 367 30.75 -13.46 -5.93
C SER A 367 31.60 -14.04 -4.80
N LEU A 368 31.77 -13.31 -3.69
CA LEU A 368 32.47 -13.83 -2.51
C LEU A 368 31.71 -14.98 -1.84
N VAL A 369 30.37 -14.88 -1.70
CA VAL A 369 29.55 -15.99 -1.20
C VAL A 369 29.73 -17.24 -2.07
N THR A 370 29.82 -17.07 -3.39
CA THR A 370 30.10 -18.15 -4.35
C THR A 370 31.49 -18.75 -4.16
N ALA A 371 32.51 -17.93 -3.90
CA ALA A 371 33.86 -18.39 -3.60
C ALA A 371 33.90 -19.21 -2.29
N LEU A 372 33.32 -18.68 -1.22
CA LEU A 372 33.22 -19.36 0.08
C LEU A 372 32.46 -20.69 -0.03
N TYR A 373 31.41 -20.75 -0.86
CA TYR A 373 30.68 -21.97 -1.16
C TYR A 373 31.57 -23.04 -1.82
N ASN A 374 32.50 -22.67 -2.70
CA ASN A 374 33.46 -23.63 -3.27
C ASN A 374 34.35 -24.24 -2.18
N GLY A 375 34.85 -23.43 -1.24
CA GLY A 375 35.59 -23.92 -0.07
C GLY A 375 34.73 -24.82 0.81
N ARG A 376 33.46 -24.47 1.02
CA ARG A 376 32.54 -25.29 1.80
C ARG A 376 32.30 -26.66 1.16
N VAL A 377 32.13 -26.70 -0.16
CA VAL A 377 31.97 -27.96 -0.91
C VAL A 377 33.25 -28.79 -0.86
N ALA A 378 34.43 -28.17 -0.97
CA ALA A 378 35.72 -28.88 -0.81
C ALA A 378 35.83 -29.53 0.59
N SER A 379 35.42 -28.82 1.64
CA SER A 379 35.43 -29.34 3.02
C SER A 379 34.47 -30.51 3.21
N TYR A 380 33.28 -30.43 2.59
CA TYR A 380 32.32 -31.52 2.58
C TYR A 380 32.87 -32.76 1.86
N SER A 381 33.47 -32.59 0.68
CA SER A 381 34.10 -33.69 -0.07
C SER A 381 35.19 -34.36 0.76
N LEU A 382 36.07 -33.58 1.39
CA LEU A 382 37.13 -34.09 2.27
C LEU A 382 36.57 -34.82 3.50
N GLU A 383 35.49 -34.33 4.13
CA GLU A 383 34.83 -35.01 5.25
C GLU A 383 34.21 -36.35 4.82
N MET A 384 33.62 -36.40 3.62
CA MET A 384 33.03 -37.61 3.05
C MET A 384 34.10 -38.64 2.63
N GLU A 385 35.18 -38.23 1.98
CA GLU A 385 36.32 -39.09 1.63
C GLU A 385 36.97 -39.69 2.88
N ALA A 386 37.25 -38.87 3.89
CA ALA A 386 37.83 -39.33 5.15
C ALA A 386 36.91 -40.29 5.94
N PHE A 387 35.60 -40.15 5.80
CA PHE A 387 34.64 -41.09 6.39
C PHE A 387 34.56 -42.39 5.58
N ALA A 388 34.54 -42.31 4.25
CA ALA A 388 34.56 -43.47 3.36
C ALA A 388 35.80 -44.35 3.59
N GLU A 389 36.99 -43.75 3.73
CA GLU A 389 38.24 -44.46 4.06
C GLU A 389 38.13 -45.24 5.38
N LYS A 390 37.50 -44.65 6.40
CA LYS A 390 37.31 -45.30 7.70
C LYS A 390 36.25 -46.40 7.66
N ALA A 391 35.24 -46.25 6.80
CA ALA A 391 34.14 -47.19 6.63
C ALA A 391 34.44 -48.30 5.61
N ALA A 392 35.58 -48.27 4.90
CA ALA A 392 35.93 -49.18 3.81
C ALA A 392 36.05 -50.68 4.18
N VAL A 393 35.81 -51.04 5.45
CA VAL A 393 35.89 -52.42 5.97
C VAL A 393 34.56 -53.20 5.82
N VAL A 394 33.46 -52.54 5.44
CA VAL A 394 32.13 -53.17 5.24
C VAL A 394 31.82 -53.48 3.77
N GLY A 395 30.76 -54.26 3.51
CA GLY A 395 30.30 -54.52 2.15
C GLY A 395 29.70 -53.28 1.46
N GLU A 396 29.69 -53.24 0.14
CA GLU A 396 29.30 -52.07 -0.69
C GLU A 396 27.92 -51.49 -0.32
N ALA A 397 26.90 -52.34 -0.13
CA ALA A 397 25.55 -51.88 0.26
C ALA A 397 25.48 -51.31 1.68
N GLU A 398 26.34 -51.79 2.59
CA GLU A 398 26.42 -51.28 3.96
C GLU A 398 27.22 -49.96 4.01
N LEU A 399 28.27 -49.85 3.19
CA LEU A 399 29.01 -48.62 2.97
C LEU A 399 28.09 -47.52 2.44
N ASP A 400 27.27 -47.81 1.42
CA ASP A 400 26.31 -46.87 0.86
C ASP A 400 25.34 -46.34 1.93
N ASN A 401 24.77 -47.21 2.77
CA ASN A 401 23.88 -46.81 3.86
C ASN A 401 24.58 -45.94 4.91
N LEU A 402 25.81 -46.28 5.30
CA LEU A 402 26.59 -45.49 6.26
C LEU A 402 26.93 -44.11 5.70
N MET A 403 27.28 -44.03 4.42
CA MET A 403 27.60 -42.78 3.74
C MET A 403 26.36 -41.88 3.62
N VAL A 404 25.19 -42.44 3.33
CA VAL A 404 23.90 -41.71 3.34
C VAL A 404 23.57 -41.19 4.74
N GLY A 405 23.75 -42.01 5.78
CA GLY A 405 23.57 -41.58 7.17
C GLY A 405 24.52 -40.45 7.57
N LYS A 406 25.79 -40.50 7.12
CA LYS A 406 26.78 -39.44 7.35
C LYS A 406 26.38 -38.13 6.67
N MET A 407 25.91 -38.18 5.43
CA MET A 407 25.40 -37.03 4.69
C MET A 407 24.23 -36.36 5.42
N GLU A 408 23.21 -37.12 5.84
CA GLU A 408 22.07 -36.57 6.59
C GLU A 408 22.51 -36.00 7.94
N SER A 409 23.50 -36.60 8.60
CA SER A 409 24.09 -36.06 9.83
C SER A 409 24.76 -34.70 9.60
N ILE A 410 25.52 -34.52 8.51
CA ILE A 410 26.14 -33.23 8.16
C ILE A 410 25.05 -32.19 7.89
N ARG A 411 24.01 -32.54 7.12
CA ARG A 411 22.88 -31.65 6.83
C ARG A 411 22.15 -31.22 8.10
N GLN A 412 21.89 -32.15 9.01
CA GLN A 412 21.24 -31.85 10.29
C GLN A 412 22.10 -30.93 11.15
N ARG A 413 23.42 -31.18 11.21
CA ARG A 413 24.38 -30.32 11.93
C ARG A 413 24.39 -28.90 11.38
N LEU A 414 24.43 -28.75 10.05
CA LEU A 414 24.36 -27.45 9.40
C LEU A 414 23.05 -26.71 9.72
N THR A 415 21.91 -27.40 9.64
CA THR A 415 20.60 -26.82 9.95
C THR A 415 20.51 -26.37 11.40
N ASN A 416 21.01 -27.17 12.35
CA ASN A 416 21.06 -26.79 13.77
C ASN A 416 21.93 -25.55 14.01
N ASN A 417 23.08 -25.42 13.33
CA ASN A 417 23.91 -24.22 13.46
C ASN A 417 23.20 -22.95 12.94
N PHE A 418 22.39 -23.05 11.89
CA PHE A 418 21.53 -21.93 11.46
C PHE A 418 20.52 -21.54 12.55
N TRP A 419 19.89 -22.52 13.19
CA TRP A 419 18.98 -22.30 14.32
C TRP A 419 19.67 -21.57 15.48
N ASP A 420 20.86 -22.04 15.85
CA ASP A 420 21.62 -21.46 16.97
C ASP A 420 22.03 -20.00 16.70
N LYS A 421 22.40 -19.67 15.45
CA LYS A 421 22.80 -18.30 15.06
C LYS A 421 21.62 -17.38 14.78
N LYS A 422 20.43 -17.91 14.47
CA LYS A 422 19.26 -17.11 14.02
C LYS A 422 18.86 -16.02 15.01
N ALA A 423 18.86 -16.32 16.31
CA ALA A 423 18.43 -15.37 17.33
C ALA A 423 19.39 -14.18 17.44
N ASP A 424 20.69 -14.44 17.39
CA ASP A 424 21.72 -13.40 17.40
C ASP A 424 21.68 -12.57 16.11
N PHE A 425 21.60 -13.24 14.96
CA PHE A 425 21.44 -12.57 13.66
C PHE A 425 20.20 -11.65 13.61
N SER A 426 19.07 -12.11 14.16
CA SER A 426 17.83 -11.30 14.18
C SER A 426 18.01 -10.03 15.02
N ARG A 427 18.80 -10.10 16.10
CA ARG A 427 19.15 -8.94 16.91
C ARG A 427 20.04 -7.96 16.14
N GLN A 428 21.11 -8.47 15.52
CA GLN A 428 22.01 -7.65 14.70
C GLN A 428 21.27 -6.98 13.53
N TRP A 429 20.35 -7.70 12.88
CA TRP A 429 19.49 -7.15 11.84
C TRP A 429 18.67 -5.97 12.34
N VAL A 430 18.00 -6.11 13.49
CA VAL A 430 17.21 -5.03 14.09
C VAL A 430 18.11 -3.85 14.46
N GLU A 431 19.27 -4.09 15.08
CA GLU A 431 20.22 -3.03 15.43
C GLU A 431 20.72 -2.24 14.21
N HIS A 432 21.14 -2.93 13.15
CA HIS A 432 21.56 -2.28 11.91
C HIS A 432 20.44 -1.52 11.21
N ARG A 433 19.21 -2.07 11.24
CA ARG A 433 18.02 -1.41 10.71
C ARG A 433 17.71 -0.14 11.49
N GLU A 434 17.76 -0.16 12.81
CA GLU A 434 17.51 1.02 13.65
C GLU A 434 18.60 2.09 13.49
N GLN A 435 19.86 1.70 13.34
CA GLN A 435 20.96 2.65 13.11
C GLN A 435 20.85 3.41 11.78
N ARG A 436 20.30 2.75 10.75
CA ARG A 436 20.16 3.30 9.39
C ARG A 436 18.75 3.79 9.08
N LYS A 437 17.79 3.58 10.00
CA LYS A 437 16.44 4.12 9.85
C LYS A 437 16.55 5.63 9.74
N PRO A 438 15.97 6.26 8.70
CA PRO A 438 15.93 7.72 8.64
C PRO A 438 15.23 8.22 9.90
N ALA A 439 15.76 9.29 10.49
CA ALA A 439 15.20 9.89 11.70
C ALA A 439 13.69 10.10 11.57
N ILE A 440 13.25 10.55 10.40
CA ILE A 440 11.85 10.69 10.03
C ILE A 440 11.66 10.40 8.54
N ILE A 441 10.54 9.77 8.17
CA ILE A 441 10.17 9.53 6.77
C ILE A 441 9.22 10.65 6.34
N PRO A 442 9.59 11.48 5.35
CA PRO A 442 8.69 12.53 4.85
C PRO A 442 7.41 11.95 4.25
N LEU A 443 6.26 12.44 4.71
CA LEU A 443 4.94 12.02 4.24
C LEU A 443 4.24 13.14 3.49
N GLY A 444 3.61 12.78 2.37
CA GLY A 444 2.58 13.60 1.74
C GLY A 444 1.29 13.49 2.53
N TYR A 445 0.54 14.60 2.58
CA TYR A 445 -0.74 14.68 3.27
C TYR A 445 -1.73 15.41 2.36
N MET A 446 -2.87 14.79 2.11
CA MET A 446 -4.00 15.46 1.46
C MET A 446 -5.30 15.05 2.11
N GLU A 447 -6.11 16.06 2.41
CA GLU A 447 -7.47 15.88 2.89
C GLU A 447 -8.40 16.40 1.80
N TYR A 448 -9.28 15.53 1.28
CA TYR A 448 -10.33 15.91 0.32
C TYR A 448 -11.69 16.02 1.01
N VAL A 449 -12.00 15.05 1.88
CA VAL A 449 -13.15 15.08 2.79
C VAL A 449 -12.65 15.41 4.19
N PRO A 450 -13.22 16.41 4.87
CA PRO A 450 -12.79 16.78 6.22
C PRO A 450 -12.77 15.58 7.19
N GLY A 451 -11.70 15.45 7.97
CA GLY A 451 -11.42 14.38 8.92
C GLY A 451 -10.97 13.05 8.31
N LYS A 452 -10.70 12.98 6.99
CA LYS A 452 -10.31 11.74 6.28
C LYS A 452 -9.08 11.96 5.39
N PRO A 453 -7.87 12.11 5.97
CA PRO A 453 -6.66 12.37 5.20
C PRO A 453 -6.12 11.11 4.52
N VAL A 454 -5.56 11.29 3.33
CA VAL A 454 -4.70 10.32 2.65
C VAL A 454 -3.25 10.68 2.96
N VAL A 455 -2.54 9.73 3.57
CA VAL A 455 -1.14 9.89 3.98
C VAL A 455 -0.30 8.76 3.41
N VAL A 456 0.73 9.15 2.66
CA VAL A 456 1.64 8.25 1.92
C VAL A 456 3.07 8.83 1.95
N PRO A 457 4.13 8.03 1.77
CA PRO A 457 5.49 8.55 1.59
C PRO A 457 5.54 9.59 0.46
N LYS A 458 6.34 10.64 0.63
CA LYS A 458 6.55 11.64 -0.44
C LYS A 458 7.16 11.04 -1.70
N ARG A 459 7.97 10.00 -1.55
CA ARG A 459 8.70 9.33 -2.62
C ARG A 459 8.34 7.84 -2.61
N ILE A 460 7.83 7.34 -3.73
CA ILE A 460 7.52 5.92 -3.92
C ILE A 460 8.24 5.45 -5.19
N ALA A 461 8.92 4.30 -5.12
CA ALA A 461 9.56 3.71 -6.28
C ALA A 461 8.54 2.92 -7.12
N GLY A 462 8.49 3.19 -8.43
CA GLY A 462 7.68 2.48 -9.42
C GLY A 462 8.31 1.18 -9.93
N LYS A 463 7.62 0.51 -10.85
CA LYS A 463 8.03 -0.77 -11.49
C LYS A 463 9.43 -0.68 -12.10
N ASP A 464 9.78 0.46 -12.68
CA ASP A 464 11.05 0.77 -13.36
C ASP A 464 12.11 1.42 -12.44
N GLN A 465 11.88 1.43 -11.12
CA GLN A 465 12.67 2.17 -10.12
C GLN A 465 12.61 3.71 -10.29
N HIS A 466 11.71 4.24 -11.13
CA HIS A 466 11.43 5.67 -11.17
C HIS A 466 10.78 6.12 -9.88
N ILE A 467 11.21 7.28 -9.37
CA ILE A 467 10.70 7.80 -8.10
C ILE A 467 9.53 8.73 -8.38
N VAL A 468 8.35 8.28 -8.01
CA VAL A 468 7.12 9.06 -8.05
C VAL A 468 7.04 9.98 -6.83
N GLN A 469 6.83 11.27 -7.06
CA GLN A 469 6.56 12.26 -6.03
C GLN A 469 5.05 12.31 -5.77
N THR A 470 4.62 11.94 -4.57
CA THR A 470 3.17 11.85 -4.26
C THR A 470 2.51 13.21 -4.10
N ASP A 471 3.28 14.26 -3.76
CA ASP A 471 2.78 15.63 -3.72
C ASP A 471 2.29 16.11 -5.09
N ASP A 472 2.95 15.69 -6.18
CA ASP A 472 2.53 16.02 -7.55
C ASP A 472 1.18 15.38 -7.88
N ILE A 473 0.97 14.12 -7.46
CA ILE A 473 -0.33 13.43 -7.60
C ILE A 473 -1.42 14.18 -6.83
N PHE A 474 -1.14 14.60 -5.60
CA PHE A 474 -2.10 15.37 -4.80
C PHE A 474 -2.41 16.73 -5.41
N LYS A 475 -1.41 17.42 -5.97
CA LYS A 475 -1.59 18.68 -6.69
C LYS A 475 -2.48 18.51 -7.91
N ASP A 476 -2.23 17.48 -8.72
CA ASP A 476 -3.01 17.19 -9.93
C ASP A 476 -4.46 16.82 -9.60
N LEU A 477 -4.67 15.98 -8.60
CA LEU A 477 -6.01 15.62 -8.13
C LEU A 477 -6.76 16.85 -7.62
N ARG A 478 -6.12 17.66 -6.78
CA ARG A 478 -6.72 18.89 -6.26
C ARG A 478 -7.18 19.81 -7.38
N HIS A 479 -6.29 20.10 -8.35
CA HIS A 479 -6.62 20.96 -9.48
C HIS A 479 -7.79 20.40 -10.30
N ARG A 480 -7.82 19.08 -10.52
CA ARG A 480 -8.91 18.42 -11.23
C ARG A 480 -10.24 18.59 -10.51
N TYR A 481 -10.32 18.25 -9.22
CA TYR A 481 -11.55 18.34 -8.44
C TYR A 481 -12.03 19.79 -8.27
N GLU A 482 -11.12 20.75 -8.13
CA GLU A 482 -11.46 22.18 -8.10
C GLU A 482 -12.00 22.66 -9.44
N SER A 483 -11.36 22.26 -10.55
CA SER A 483 -11.84 22.55 -11.91
C SER A 483 -13.23 21.96 -12.15
N ASP A 484 -13.44 20.70 -11.77
CA ASP A 484 -14.71 20.00 -11.93
C ASP A 484 -15.82 20.65 -11.09
N PHE A 485 -15.50 21.09 -9.86
CA PHE A 485 -16.41 21.87 -9.04
C PHE A 485 -16.77 23.22 -9.67
N ASN A 486 -15.77 23.96 -10.15
CA ASN A 486 -16.00 25.25 -10.80
C ASN A 486 -16.79 25.10 -12.12
N GLN A 487 -16.60 24.00 -12.85
CA GLN A 487 -17.40 23.67 -14.03
C GLN A 487 -18.84 23.29 -13.66
N PHE A 488 -19.03 22.51 -12.59
CA PHE A 488 -20.35 22.18 -12.06
C PHE A 488 -21.14 23.43 -11.68
N LEU A 489 -20.49 24.43 -11.07
CA LEU A 489 -21.10 25.73 -10.77
C LEU A 489 -21.40 26.54 -12.03
N SER A 490 -20.38 26.81 -12.85
CA SER A 490 -20.48 27.76 -13.96
C SER A 490 -21.28 27.24 -15.15
N GLN A 491 -21.07 26.00 -15.57
CA GLN A 491 -21.75 25.40 -16.73
C GLN A 491 -22.98 24.58 -16.32
N GLY A 492 -22.95 23.99 -15.11
CA GLY A 492 -24.05 23.16 -14.62
C GLY A 492 -25.18 23.98 -13.99
N LEU A 493 -24.84 24.78 -12.98
CA LEU A 493 -25.79 25.60 -12.22
C LEU A 493 -25.92 27.05 -12.72
N ASN A 494 -25.09 27.46 -13.70
CA ASN A 494 -25.02 28.84 -14.22
C ASN A 494 -24.67 29.88 -13.15
N LEU A 495 -23.75 29.54 -12.26
CA LEU A 495 -23.25 30.42 -11.20
C LEU A 495 -21.80 30.87 -11.46
N PRO A 496 -21.48 32.17 -11.29
CA PRO A 496 -20.10 32.65 -11.24
C PRO A 496 -19.28 31.93 -10.16
N VAL A 497 -17.99 31.74 -10.39
CA VAL A 497 -17.10 30.98 -9.49
C VAL A 497 -16.87 31.68 -8.14
N ASP A 498 -16.97 33.01 -8.15
CA ASP A 498 -16.87 33.95 -7.02
C ASP A 498 -18.19 34.15 -6.26
N THR A 499 -19.22 33.35 -6.58
CA THR A 499 -20.50 33.36 -5.86
C THR A 499 -20.29 33.07 -4.37
N SER A 500 -21.00 33.80 -3.50
CA SER A 500 -20.91 33.60 -2.05
C SER A 500 -21.29 32.16 -1.63
N PRO A 501 -20.65 31.60 -0.59
CA PRO A 501 -20.94 30.25 -0.12
C PRO A 501 -22.42 29.94 0.12
N GLU A 502 -23.19 30.87 0.69
CA GLU A 502 -24.61 30.71 0.99
C GLU A 502 -25.45 30.51 -0.28
N ASN A 503 -25.08 31.21 -1.35
CA ASN A 503 -25.77 31.12 -2.64
C ASN A 503 -25.41 29.82 -3.37
N ILE A 504 -24.16 29.36 -3.26
CA ILE A 504 -23.73 28.07 -3.78
C ILE A 504 -24.51 26.94 -3.08
N ILE A 505 -24.56 26.96 -1.74
CA ILE A 505 -25.28 25.95 -0.94
C ILE A 505 -26.75 25.89 -1.35
N ARG A 506 -27.41 27.04 -1.44
CA ARG A 506 -28.81 27.13 -1.86
C ARG A 506 -29.02 26.57 -3.26
N ALA A 507 -28.16 26.92 -4.22
CA ALA A 507 -28.29 26.43 -5.60
C ALA A 507 -28.10 24.91 -5.71
N VAL A 508 -27.22 24.31 -4.90
CA VAL A 508 -27.08 22.85 -4.84
C VAL A 508 -28.32 22.21 -4.22
N GLU A 509 -28.91 22.79 -3.16
CA GLU A 509 -30.17 22.27 -2.59
C GLU A 509 -31.35 22.38 -3.57
N GLU A 510 -31.46 23.50 -4.29
CA GLU A 510 -32.45 23.70 -5.36
C GLU A 510 -32.23 22.73 -6.51
N PHE A 511 -30.97 22.43 -6.86
CA PHE A 511 -30.62 21.42 -7.85
C PHE A 511 -31.09 20.02 -7.42
N MET A 512 -30.86 19.61 -6.17
CA MET A 512 -31.36 18.32 -5.66
C MET A 512 -32.89 18.23 -5.71
N THR A 513 -33.56 19.34 -5.44
CA THR A 513 -35.02 19.44 -5.57
C THR A 513 -35.46 19.30 -7.03
N ARG A 514 -34.74 19.92 -7.98
CA ARG A 514 -34.99 19.75 -9.42
C ARG A 514 -34.74 18.33 -9.90
N VAL A 515 -33.74 17.64 -9.36
CA VAL A 515 -33.48 16.22 -9.66
C VAL A 515 -34.67 15.37 -9.21
N GLU A 516 -35.16 15.56 -7.98
CA GLU A 516 -36.36 14.87 -7.47
C GLU A 516 -37.58 15.11 -8.36
N GLN A 517 -37.84 16.37 -8.74
CA GLN A 517 -38.94 16.74 -9.65
C GLN A 517 -38.78 16.13 -11.05
N THR A 518 -37.57 16.11 -11.59
CA THR A 518 -37.28 15.50 -12.89
C THR A 518 -37.57 14.00 -12.83
N LEU A 519 -37.16 13.32 -11.74
CA LEU A 519 -37.48 11.92 -11.52
C LEU A 519 -38.99 11.69 -11.36
N ASP A 520 -39.72 12.61 -10.74
CA ASP A 520 -41.19 12.57 -10.69
C ASP A 520 -41.82 12.57 -12.08
N GLU A 521 -41.28 13.38 -12.99
CA GLU A 521 -41.76 13.50 -14.38
C GLU A 521 -41.43 12.27 -15.23
N ILE A 522 -40.20 11.73 -15.12
CA ILE A 522 -39.75 10.62 -15.97
C ILE A 522 -40.13 9.22 -15.42
N LEU A 523 -40.38 9.10 -14.11
CA LEU A 523 -40.77 7.86 -13.42
C LEU A 523 -42.12 8.08 -12.70
N PRO A 524 -43.25 7.81 -13.39
CA PRO A 524 -44.59 8.02 -12.85
C PRO A 524 -44.92 7.00 -11.76
N GLY A 525 -45.87 7.35 -10.90
CA GLY A 525 -46.36 6.49 -9.81
C GLY A 525 -45.93 6.95 -8.41
N ASP A 526 -46.82 6.79 -7.43
CA ASP A 526 -46.54 7.08 -6.01
C ASP A 526 -45.90 5.86 -5.34
N ILE A 527 -44.63 6.00 -4.94
CA ILE A 527 -43.83 4.96 -4.29
C ILE A 527 -44.34 4.57 -2.88
N ARG A 528 -45.33 5.28 -2.33
CA ARG A 528 -45.97 4.97 -1.05
C ARG A 528 -47.12 3.98 -1.19
N ILE A 529 -47.68 3.83 -2.39
CA ILE A 529 -48.84 2.98 -2.68
C ILE A 529 -48.38 1.84 -3.59
N GLU A 530 -48.87 0.63 -3.39
CA GLU A 530 -48.41 -0.55 -4.15
C GLU A 530 -48.58 -0.38 -5.67
N GLU A 531 -49.75 0.07 -6.12
CA GLU A 531 -50.03 0.31 -7.55
C GLU A 531 -49.11 1.38 -8.16
N GLY A 532 -48.87 2.46 -7.41
CA GLY A 532 -47.97 3.54 -7.84
C GLY A 532 -46.51 3.10 -7.87
N LEU A 533 -46.07 2.32 -6.88
CA LEU A 533 -44.73 1.75 -6.84
C LEU A 533 -44.51 0.76 -8.00
N GLN A 534 -45.52 -0.04 -8.35
CA GLN A 534 -45.44 -0.94 -9.50
C GLN A 534 -45.23 -0.16 -10.80
N GLN A 535 -45.99 0.92 -11.03
CA GLN A 535 -45.79 1.80 -12.20
C GLN A 535 -44.37 2.39 -12.26
N PHE A 536 -43.85 2.83 -11.12
CA PHE A 536 -42.49 3.36 -11.00
C PHE A 536 -41.45 2.30 -11.38
N ILE A 537 -41.59 1.08 -10.85
CA ILE A 537 -40.68 -0.05 -11.10
C ILE A 537 -40.74 -0.47 -12.58
N ASP A 538 -41.93 -0.65 -13.13
CA ASP A 538 -42.11 -1.08 -14.52
C ASP A 538 -41.48 -0.07 -15.48
N LYS A 539 -41.70 1.23 -15.22
CA LYS A 539 -41.05 2.28 -16.02
C LYS A 539 -39.54 2.24 -15.85
N LEU A 540 -39.02 2.10 -14.64
CA LEU A 540 -37.58 2.04 -14.38
C LEU A 540 -36.90 0.84 -15.08
N PHE A 541 -37.48 -0.36 -15.01
CA PHE A 541 -36.94 -1.53 -15.69
C PHE A 541 -37.10 -1.45 -17.21
N SER A 542 -38.13 -0.77 -17.73
CA SER A 542 -38.25 -0.50 -19.18
C SER A 542 -37.16 0.43 -19.72
N ILE A 543 -36.57 1.26 -18.87
CA ILE A 543 -35.47 2.14 -19.25
C ILE A 543 -34.21 1.32 -19.50
N PHE A 544 -33.95 0.34 -18.64
CA PHE A 544 -32.77 -0.54 -18.67
C PHE A 544 -33.20 -1.97 -19.04
N PRO A 545 -33.49 -2.26 -20.32
CA PRO A 545 -33.87 -3.61 -20.73
C PRO A 545 -32.74 -4.61 -20.52
N ASP A 546 -33.08 -5.90 -20.55
CA ASP A 546 -32.14 -7.02 -20.60
C ASP A 546 -31.13 -7.11 -19.44
N GLN A 547 -31.52 -6.65 -18.24
CA GLN A 547 -30.69 -6.86 -17.05
C GLN A 547 -30.66 -8.34 -16.69
N ARG A 548 -29.48 -8.97 -16.78
CA ARG A 548 -29.27 -10.38 -16.43
C ARG A 548 -28.18 -10.50 -15.38
N MET A 549 -28.25 -11.56 -14.59
CA MET A 549 -27.25 -11.92 -13.60
C MET A 549 -26.77 -13.35 -13.85
N PHE A 550 -25.46 -13.56 -13.83
CA PHE A 550 -24.90 -14.91 -13.79
C PHE A 550 -24.84 -15.36 -12.32
N THR A 551 -25.61 -16.38 -11.93
CA THR A 551 -25.76 -16.79 -10.52
C THR A 551 -26.25 -18.23 -10.39
N MET A 552 -26.51 -18.71 -9.17
CA MET A 552 -26.86 -20.10 -8.85
C MET A 552 -28.04 -20.61 -9.67
N SER A 553 -27.97 -21.84 -10.16
CA SER A 553 -28.98 -22.45 -11.02
C SER A 553 -30.31 -22.66 -10.31
N THR A 554 -31.39 -22.61 -11.08
CA THR A 554 -32.74 -22.78 -10.52
C THR A 554 -32.93 -24.17 -9.91
N ASP A 555 -32.29 -25.20 -10.46
CA ASP A 555 -32.38 -26.58 -9.95
C ASP A 555 -31.72 -26.74 -8.57
N LEU A 556 -30.57 -26.10 -8.34
CA LEU A 556 -29.92 -26.13 -7.02
C LEU A 556 -30.77 -25.43 -5.96
N LEU A 557 -31.37 -24.28 -6.32
CA LEU A 557 -32.29 -23.56 -5.42
C LEU A 557 -33.56 -24.36 -5.13
N ARG A 558 -34.06 -25.12 -6.12
CA ARG A 558 -35.19 -26.04 -5.94
C ARG A 558 -34.86 -27.15 -4.95
N GLU A 559 -33.68 -27.76 -5.07
CA GLU A 559 -33.20 -28.77 -4.12
C GLU A 559 -33.10 -28.19 -2.70
N MET A 560 -32.58 -26.97 -2.58
CA MET A 560 -32.47 -26.26 -1.30
C MET A 560 -33.83 -26.13 -0.60
N ILE A 561 -34.87 -25.67 -1.31
CA ILE A 561 -36.23 -25.53 -0.75
C ILE A 561 -36.82 -26.88 -0.34
N ILE A 562 -36.58 -27.94 -1.12
CA ILE A 562 -37.09 -29.28 -0.79
C ILE A 562 -36.42 -29.81 0.48
N ARG A 563 -35.10 -29.61 0.60
CA ARG A 563 -34.31 -30.08 1.74
C ARG A 563 -34.57 -29.27 3.01
N PHE A 564 -34.80 -27.97 2.84
CA PHE A 564 -35.08 -27.02 3.91
C PHE A 564 -36.39 -26.30 3.61
N PRO A 565 -37.54 -26.89 3.96
CA PRO A 565 -38.83 -26.27 3.69
C PRO A 565 -39.01 -24.95 4.46
N PRO A 566 -39.34 -23.82 3.81
CA PRO A 566 -39.59 -22.56 4.48
C PRO A 566 -41.01 -22.54 5.06
N VAL A 567 -41.17 -23.10 6.26
CA VAL A 567 -42.46 -23.32 6.92
C VAL A 567 -43.23 -22.01 7.15
N ASN A 568 -42.53 -20.92 7.50
CA ASN A 568 -43.15 -19.62 7.72
C ASN A 568 -43.65 -19.00 6.41
N LEU A 569 -43.10 -19.40 5.26
CA LEU A 569 -43.63 -19.04 3.94
C LEU A 569 -44.79 -19.95 3.49
N MET A 570 -44.65 -21.25 3.74
CA MET A 570 -45.55 -22.27 3.22
C MET A 570 -46.92 -22.26 3.91
N ILE A 571 -46.95 -22.28 5.26
CA ILE A 571 -48.19 -22.45 6.02
C ILE A 571 -49.19 -21.31 5.75
N PRO A 572 -48.80 -20.01 5.80
CA PRO A 572 -49.75 -18.92 5.53
C PRO A 572 -50.32 -18.94 4.12
N ARG A 573 -49.62 -19.55 3.15
CA ARG A 573 -50.08 -19.70 1.76
C ARG A 573 -50.82 -21.01 1.49
N GLY A 574 -51.09 -21.81 2.53
CA GLY A 574 -51.82 -23.07 2.41
C GLY A 574 -51.01 -24.21 1.79
N PHE A 575 -49.68 -24.09 1.73
CA PHE A 575 -48.79 -25.15 1.26
C PHE A 575 -48.32 -26.01 2.43
N TYR A 576 -48.50 -27.32 2.32
CA TYR A 576 -48.10 -28.29 3.34
C TYR A 576 -46.97 -29.23 2.86
N GLN A 577 -46.62 -29.16 1.57
CA GLN A 577 -45.49 -29.87 0.97
C GLN A 577 -44.62 -28.90 0.15
N PRO A 578 -43.28 -29.00 0.18
CA PRO A 578 -42.40 -28.09 -0.57
C PRO A 578 -42.67 -28.05 -2.07
N ARG A 579 -43.09 -29.19 -2.66
CA ARG A 579 -43.48 -29.26 -4.07
C ARG A 579 -44.63 -28.32 -4.41
N GLN A 580 -45.63 -28.21 -3.53
CA GLN A 580 -46.76 -27.29 -3.75
C GLN A 580 -46.29 -25.83 -3.82
N LEU A 581 -45.26 -25.45 -3.05
CA LEU A 581 -44.68 -24.11 -3.12
C LEU A 581 -43.97 -23.90 -4.47
N ILE A 582 -43.14 -24.85 -4.89
CA ILE A 582 -42.35 -24.76 -6.14
C ILE A 582 -43.24 -24.80 -7.40
N ASP A 583 -44.35 -25.53 -7.36
CA ASP A 583 -45.29 -25.65 -8.49
C ASP A 583 -46.13 -24.37 -8.67
N ASN A 584 -46.30 -23.56 -7.61
CA ASN A 584 -47.16 -22.37 -7.62
C ASN A 584 -46.38 -21.05 -7.54
N LEU A 585 -45.08 -21.08 -7.25
CA LEU A 585 -44.24 -19.90 -7.10
C LEU A 585 -42.90 -20.12 -7.79
N ASP A 586 -42.42 -19.10 -8.53
CA ASP A 586 -41.08 -19.14 -9.10
C ASP A 586 -40.05 -19.46 -8.00
N THR A 587 -39.11 -20.37 -8.29
CA THR A 587 -38.21 -20.91 -7.26
C THR A 587 -37.33 -19.81 -6.66
N ARG A 588 -36.88 -18.86 -7.48
CA ARG A 588 -36.05 -17.73 -7.02
C ARG A 588 -36.86 -16.71 -6.22
N ASP A 589 -38.12 -16.48 -6.60
CA ASP A 589 -39.06 -15.70 -5.81
C ASP A 589 -39.30 -16.40 -4.45
N ALA A 590 -39.50 -17.72 -4.43
CA ALA A 590 -39.70 -18.50 -3.20
C ALA A 590 -38.52 -18.42 -2.23
N VAL A 591 -37.27 -18.58 -2.71
CA VAL A 591 -36.06 -18.39 -1.89
C VAL A 591 -35.97 -16.95 -1.38
N THR A 592 -36.30 -15.97 -2.22
CA THR A 592 -36.28 -14.55 -1.86
C THR A 592 -37.28 -14.23 -0.75
N TYR A 593 -38.50 -14.78 -0.82
CA TYR A 593 -39.50 -14.64 0.23
C TYR A 593 -39.09 -15.40 1.50
N ALA A 594 -38.61 -16.64 1.38
CA ALA A 594 -38.14 -17.44 2.53
C ALA A 594 -37.08 -16.67 3.33
N ASN A 595 -36.14 -16.05 2.64
CA ASN A 595 -35.08 -15.24 3.24
C ASN A 595 -35.58 -14.05 4.08
N LEU A 596 -36.76 -13.50 3.80
CA LEU A 596 -37.31 -12.34 4.51
C LEU A 596 -38.12 -12.73 5.76
N VAL A 597 -38.62 -13.95 5.79
CA VAL A 597 -39.69 -14.40 6.69
C VAL A 597 -39.21 -15.48 7.65
N GLU A 598 -38.15 -16.19 7.29
CA GLU A 598 -37.48 -17.18 8.13
C GLU A 598 -36.42 -16.56 9.04
N SER A 599 -35.95 -17.34 10.02
CA SER A 599 -34.93 -16.91 10.98
C SER A 599 -33.54 -16.75 10.33
N LEU A 600 -32.66 -15.96 10.96
CA LEU A 600 -31.26 -15.84 10.52
C LEU A 600 -30.55 -17.21 10.48
N SER A 601 -30.83 -18.08 11.45
CA SER A 601 -30.26 -19.43 11.49
C SER A 601 -30.69 -20.31 10.31
N TYR A 602 -31.91 -20.10 9.80
CA TYR A 602 -32.39 -20.77 8.59
C TYR A 602 -31.58 -20.26 7.38
N THR A 603 -31.49 -18.94 7.21
CA THR A 603 -30.79 -18.30 6.09
C THR A 603 -29.30 -18.67 6.06
N ASP A 604 -28.62 -18.64 7.20
CA ASP A 604 -27.18 -18.96 7.28
C ASP A 604 -26.92 -20.43 6.96
N ARG A 605 -27.75 -21.34 7.49
CA ARG A 605 -27.65 -22.78 7.19
C ARG A 605 -27.83 -23.05 5.71
N ASP A 606 -28.86 -22.48 5.10
CA ASP A 606 -29.18 -22.69 3.69
C ASP A 606 -28.05 -22.15 2.79
N LEU A 607 -27.46 -20.99 3.13
CA LEU A 607 -26.35 -20.42 2.38
C LEU A 607 -25.06 -21.24 2.55
N ILE A 608 -24.77 -21.74 3.76
CA ILE A 608 -23.64 -22.67 3.99
C ILE A 608 -23.82 -23.93 3.15
N TRP A 609 -24.99 -24.56 3.22
CA TRP A 609 -25.30 -25.75 2.44
C TRP A 609 -25.15 -25.49 0.95
N LEU A 610 -25.68 -24.37 0.45
CA LEU A 610 -25.55 -23.99 -0.94
C LEU A 610 -24.07 -23.90 -1.34
N THR A 611 -23.24 -23.21 -0.54
CA THR A 611 -21.79 -23.08 -0.82
C THR A 611 -21.05 -24.42 -0.77
N GLU A 612 -21.47 -25.39 0.04
CA GLU A 612 -20.86 -26.72 0.13
C GLU A 612 -21.21 -27.63 -1.07
N ASN A 613 -22.25 -27.28 -1.84
CA ASN A 613 -22.76 -28.10 -2.96
C ASN A 613 -22.54 -27.45 -4.34
N LEU A 614 -21.78 -26.36 -4.42
CA LEU A 614 -21.51 -25.67 -5.69
C LEU A 614 -20.54 -26.44 -6.58
N LYS A 615 -20.90 -26.52 -7.86
CA LYS A 615 -20.07 -26.98 -8.97
C LYS A 615 -20.08 -25.95 -10.10
N PRO A 616 -19.17 -26.01 -11.08
CA PRO A 616 -19.20 -25.11 -12.23
C PRO A 616 -20.57 -25.09 -12.94
N GLU A 617 -21.25 -26.25 -13.03
CA GLU A 617 -22.56 -26.39 -13.67
C GLU A 617 -23.72 -25.88 -12.79
N SER A 618 -23.44 -25.47 -11.55
CA SER A 618 -24.43 -24.93 -10.62
C SER A 618 -24.77 -23.45 -10.89
N PHE A 619 -24.37 -22.88 -12.03
CA PHE A 619 -24.57 -21.47 -12.37
C PHE A 619 -25.27 -21.31 -13.72
N GLU A 620 -26.10 -20.28 -13.85
CA GLU A 620 -26.82 -19.94 -15.08
C GLU A 620 -27.02 -18.44 -15.22
N TRP A 621 -27.31 -17.98 -16.45
CA TRP A 621 -27.80 -16.63 -16.70
C TRP A 621 -29.29 -16.56 -16.37
N THR A 622 -29.67 -15.64 -15.49
CA THR A 622 -31.07 -15.39 -15.12
C THR A 622 -31.43 -13.92 -15.27
N ASP A 623 -32.71 -13.64 -15.53
CA ASP A 623 -33.17 -12.26 -15.66
C ASP A 623 -33.32 -11.63 -14.28
N LEU A 624 -32.84 -10.39 -14.16
CA LEU A 624 -32.94 -9.60 -12.94
C LEU A 624 -34.37 -9.09 -12.81
N LYS A 625 -35.09 -9.56 -11.78
CA LYS A 625 -36.51 -9.25 -11.59
C LYS A 625 -36.75 -8.48 -10.28
N PRO A 626 -37.55 -7.41 -10.28
CA PRO A 626 -37.99 -6.77 -9.05
C PRO A 626 -39.03 -7.65 -8.34
N VAL A 627 -38.94 -7.72 -7.01
CA VAL A 627 -39.93 -8.41 -6.16
C VAL A 627 -40.54 -7.39 -5.22
N LEU A 628 -41.82 -7.09 -5.43
CA LEU A 628 -42.61 -6.18 -4.62
C LEU A 628 -43.08 -6.88 -3.34
N LEU A 629 -42.82 -6.30 -2.18
CA LEU A 629 -43.37 -6.76 -0.91
C LEU A 629 -44.70 -6.07 -0.63
N THR A 630 -45.81 -6.80 -0.78
CA THR A 630 -47.17 -6.32 -0.50
C THR A 630 -47.62 -6.65 0.93
N GLU A 631 -48.69 -6.02 1.40
CA GLU A 631 -49.26 -6.31 2.73
C GLU A 631 -49.74 -7.76 2.90
N GLU A 632 -50.05 -8.48 1.82
CA GLU A 632 -50.38 -9.91 1.85
C GLU A 632 -49.18 -10.79 2.25
N VAL A 633 -47.96 -10.26 2.15
CA VAL A 633 -46.72 -10.90 2.62
C VAL A 633 -46.39 -10.46 4.07
N ARG A 634 -47.33 -9.84 4.81
CA ARG A 634 -47.15 -9.49 6.23
C ARG A 634 -46.90 -10.71 7.10
N MET A 635 -45.62 -10.97 7.27
CA MET A 635 -45.04 -12.04 8.05
C MET A 635 -44.78 -11.53 9.45
N GLY A 636 -44.98 -12.41 10.44
CA GLY A 636 -45.08 -12.08 11.86
C GLY A 636 -43.90 -11.28 12.46
N VAL A 637 -43.97 -11.06 13.77
CA VAL A 637 -43.09 -10.19 14.59
C VAL A 637 -41.57 -10.41 14.41
N LEU A 638 -41.14 -11.47 13.71
CA LEU A 638 -39.76 -11.85 13.43
C LEU A 638 -39.24 -11.49 12.01
N SER A 639 -40.01 -10.81 11.16
CA SER A 639 -39.58 -10.48 9.79
C SER A 639 -38.29 -9.63 9.76
N GLN A 640 -37.35 -10.02 8.90
CA GLN A 640 -36.05 -9.35 8.81
C GLN A 640 -36.16 -8.01 8.07
N VAL A 641 -35.81 -6.92 8.74
CA VAL A 641 -35.83 -5.56 8.16
C VAL A 641 -34.62 -5.29 7.24
N LYS A 642 -33.57 -6.12 7.30
CA LYS A 642 -32.35 -5.99 6.48
C LYS A 642 -32.34 -7.03 5.36
N ILE A 643 -32.20 -6.55 4.13
CA ILE A 643 -31.98 -7.38 2.94
C ILE A 643 -30.70 -8.21 3.12
N SER A 644 -30.81 -9.53 2.93
CA SER A 644 -29.69 -10.48 3.10
C SER A 644 -28.87 -10.70 1.81
N ASN A 645 -27.72 -11.38 1.96
CA ASN A 645 -26.84 -11.76 0.86
C ASN A 645 -27.49 -12.72 -0.16
N LEU A 646 -28.58 -13.42 0.19
CA LEU A 646 -29.30 -14.32 -0.74
C LEU A 646 -29.92 -13.58 -1.93
N ASN A 647 -30.15 -12.27 -1.84
CA ASN A 647 -30.61 -11.50 -3.01
C ASN A 647 -29.54 -11.44 -4.12
N ARG A 648 -28.26 -11.62 -3.78
CA ARG A 648 -27.16 -11.78 -4.75
C ARG A 648 -27.14 -13.18 -5.37
N VAL A 649 -27.90 -14.13 -4.82
CA VAL A 649 -27.99 -15.51 -5.30
C VAL A 649 -29.24 -15.71 -6.18
N THR A 650 -30.35 -15.06 -5.84
CA THR A 650 -31.63 -15.27 -6.55
C THR A 650 -31.77 -14.46 -7.82
N GLY A 651 -30.99 -13.39 -8.01
CA GLY A 651 -31.21 -12.45 -9.12
C GLY A 651 -32.50 -11.64 -8.92
N ARG A 652 -32.85 -11.33 -7.67
CA ARG A 652 -34.06 -10.58 -7.32
C ARG A 652 -33.74 -9.29 -6.58
N ILE A 653 -34.38 -8.21 -6.99
CA ILE A 653 -34.30 -6.91 -6.30
C ILE A 653 -35.57 -6.72 -5.47
N VAL A 654 -35.45 -6.91 -4.16
CA VAL A 654 -36.57 -6.72 -3.23
C VAL A 654 -36.86 -5.23 -3.04
N ILE A 655 -38.10 -4.82 -3.28
CA ILE A 655 -38.58 -3.44 -3.17
C ILE A 655 -39.86 -3.43 -2.34
N ARG A 656 -39.98 -2.44 -1.46
CA ARG A 656 -41.16 -2.26 -0.59
C ARG A 656 -41.76 -0.86 -0.78
N PRO A 657 -43.08 -0.69 -0.59
CA PRO A 657 -43.69 0.62 -0.44
C PRO A 657 -43.01 1.45 0.65
N LEU A 658 -42.93 2.75 0.43
CA LEU A 658 -42.39 3.67 1.42
C LEU A 658 -43.45 3.96 2.49
N ASP A 659 -43.12 3.72 3.76
CA ASP A 659 -44.01 4.07 4.89
C ASP A 659 -44.41 5.54 4.83
N ALA A 660 -45.69 5.88 5.06
CA ALA A 660 -46.22 7.25 4.96
C ALA A 660 -45.47 8.28 5.84
N ALA A 661 -44.86 7.85 6.94
CA ALA A 661 -44.08 8.69 7.85
C ALA A 661 -42.56 8.75 7.53
N LYS A 662 -42.10 8.13 6.42
CA LYS A 662 -40.67 8.05 6.04
C LYS A 662 -40.44 8.61 4.63
N GLY A 663 -39.19 8.98 4.32
CA GLY A 663 -38.79 9.38 2.96
C GLY A 663 -37.87 10.59 2.87
N GLY A 664 -37.95 11.51 3.83
CA GLY A 664 -37.21 12.78 3.76
C GLY A 664 -37.67 13.67 2.60
N LYS A 665 -36.80 14.60 2.19
CA LYS A 665 -37.00 15.56 1.09
C LYS A 665 -36.92 14.93 -0.31
N PHE A 666 -36.17 13.84 -0.47
CA PHE A 666 -35.85 13.26 -1.79
C PHE A 666 -36.16 11.75 -1.88
N PRO A 667 -37.42 11.33 -1.64
CA PRO A 667 -37.79 9.92 -1.55
C PRO A 667 -37.69 9.16 -2.89
N LYS A 668 -38.05 9.76 -4.04
CA LYS A 668 -37.91 9.10 -5.35
C LYS A 668 -36.45 9.00 -5.77
N LEU A 669 -35.65 10.03 -5.58
CA LEU A 669 -34.20 9.99 -5.80
C LEU A 669 -33.55 8.87 -4.99
N ARG A 670 -33.97 8.70 -3.73
CA ARG A 670 -33.48 7.61 -2.88
C ARG A 670 -33.83 6.22 -3.44
N TYR A 671 -35.06 6.03 -3.93
CA TYR A 671 -35.51 4.77 -4.53
C TYR A 671 -34.81 4.49 -5.85
N PHE A 672 -34.81 5.46 -6.76
CA PHE A 672 -34.15 5.41 -8.06
C PHE A 672 -32.69 4.99 -7.92
N THR A 673 -31.90 5.77 -7.19
CA THR A 673 -30.48 5.46 -6.98
C THR A 673 -30.28 4.11 -6.29
N SER A 674 -31.14 3.74 -5.32
CA SER A 674 -31.03 2.43 -4.65
C SER A 674 -31.17 1.25 -5.61
N ILE A 675 -32.12 1.33 -6.54
CA ILE A 675 -32.44 0.24 -7.44
C ILE A 675 -31.37 0.14 -8.52
N VAL A 676 -30.97 1.28 -9.12
CA VAL A 676 -29.90 1.32 -10.12
C VAL A 676 -28.56 0.85 -9.53
N ARG A 677 -28.25 1.20 -8.26
CA ARG A 677 -27.06 0.64 -7.57
C ARG A 677 -27.12 -0.88 -7.43
N ARG A 678 -28.30 -1.46 -7.18
CA ARG A 678 -28.45 -2.92 -7.07
C ARG A 678 -28.34 -3.62 -8.41
N MET A 679 -28.77 -2.98 -9.50
CA MET A 679 -28.48 -3.45 -10.86
C MET A 679 -26.97 -3.46 -11.12
N ALA A 680 -26.26 -2.37 -10.82
CA ALA A 680 -24.80 -2.30 -10.92
C ALA A 680 -24.08 -3.32 -10.01
N GLN A 681 -24.64 -3.61 -8.83
CA GLN A 681 -24.15 -4.67 -7.96
C GLN A 681 -24.33 -6.06 -8.59
N ALA A 682 -25.48 -6.33 -9.22
CA ALA A 682 -25.71 -7.59 -9.91
C ALA A 682 -24.72 -7.81 -11.06
N ASP A 683 -24.38 -6.76 -11.83
CA ASP A 683 -23.37 -6.83 -12.89
C ASP A 683 -22.00 -7.27 -12.33
N HIS A 684 -21.54 -6.62 -11.27
CA HIS A 684 -20.22 -6.90 -10.69
C HIS A 684 -20.15 -8.25 -9.96
N TYR A 685 -21.22 -8.67 -9.30
CA TYR A 685 -21.28 -10.03 -8.74
C TYR A 685 -21.37 -11.08 -9.85
N SER A 686 -22.00 -10.78 -10.99
CA SER A 686 -21.97 -11.67 -12.16
C SER A 686 -20.54 -11.85 -12.64
N GLN A 687 -19.78 -10.76 -12.82
CA GLN A 687 -18.36 -10.83 -13.19
C GLN A 687 -17.54 -11.64 -12.17
N LEU A 688 -17.72 -11.37 -10.87
CA LEU A 688 -17.05 -12.11 -9.81
C LEU A 688 -17.37 -13.62 -9.83
N PHE A 689 -18.63 -13.99 -10.09
CA PHE A 689 -19.05 -15.39 -10.19
C PHE A 689 -18.57 -16.05 -11.48
N ILE A 690 -18.56 -15.33 -12.61
CA ILE A 690 -17.99 -15.82 -13.88
C ILE A 690 -16.51 -16.16 -13.67
N ASN A 691 -15.74 -15.26 -13.07
CA ASN A 691 -14.33 -15.51 -12.76
C ASN A 691 -14.17 -16.73 -11.84
N THR A 692 -14.94 -16.79 -10.75
CA THR A 692 -14.90 -17.92 -9.81
C THR A 692 -15.25 -19.27 -10.47
N VAL A 693 -16.18 -19.27 -11.42
CA VAL A 693 -16.58 -20.49 -12.16
C VAL A 693 -15.54 -20.88 -13.20
N ALA A 694 -14.94 -19.90 -13.88
CA ALA A 694 -13.86 -20.12 -14.84
C ALA A 694 -12.64 -20.79 -14.17
N GLU A 695 -12.31 -20.36 -12.96
CA GLU A 695 -11.24 -20.89 -12.12
C GLU A 695 -11.43 -22.37 -11.72
N ARG A 696 -12.68 -22.85 -11.56
CA ARG A 696 -13.04 -24.25 -11.19
C ARG A 696 -12.47 -24.80 -9.87
N LYS A 697 -11.60 -24.09 -9.14
CA LYS A 697 -11.04 -24.48 -7.84
C LYS A 697 -11.77 -23.81 -6.67
N ASN A 698 -12.06 -24.59 -5.62
CA ASN A 698 -12.61 -24.08 -4.35
C ASN A 698 -13.84 -23.17 -4.51
N ILE A 699 -14.66 -23.39 -5.55
CA ILE A 699 -15.82 -22.56 -5.90
C ILE A 699 -16.68 -22.28 -4.66
N GLY A 700 -17.01 -23.32 -3.90
CA GLY A 700 -17.77 -23.19 -2.67
C GLY A 700 -17.18 -22.20 -1.68
N LEU A 701 -15.88 -22.31 -1.39
CA LEU A 701 -15.17 -21.41 -0.48
C LEU A 701 -15.08 -19.98 -1.03
N LYS A 702 -14.77 -19.81 -2.32
CA LYS A 702 -14.67 -18.48 -2.95
C LYS A 702 -16.01 -17.75 -2.95
N ILE A 703 -17.09 -18.44 -3.32
CA ILE A 703 -18.45 -17.88 -3.28
C ILE A 703 -18.87 -17.59 -1.83
N ARG A 704 -18.54 -18.48 -0.88
CA ARG A 704 -18.75 -18.21 0.54
C ARG A 704 -18.03 -16.93 0.98
N ASN A 705 -16.78 -16.72 0.56
CA ASN A 705 -16.04 -15.51 0.88
C ASN A 705 -16.65 -14.26 0.22
N SER A 706 -17.07 -14.35 -1.03
CA SER A 706 -17.74 -13.28 -1.77
C SER A 706 -19.11 -12.89 -1.19
N LEU A 707 -19.83 -13.84 -0.59
CA LEU A 707 -21.16 -13.59 0.00
C LEU A 707 -21.09 -13.25 1.48
N LEU A 708 -20.34 -14.02 2.28
CA LEU A 708 -20.29 -13.94 3.74
C LEU A 708 -18.97 -13.41 4.31
N GLY A 709 -17.86 -13.57 3.58
CA GLY A 709 -16.50 -13.21 4.01
C GLY A 709 -16.12 -11.75 3.77
N VAL A 710 -17.03 -10.92 3.25
CA VAL A 710 -16.77 -9.51 2.96
C VAL A 710 -16.75 -8.69 4.24
N ARG A 711 -15.56 -8.33 4.68
CA ARG A 711 -15.28 -7.51 5.86
C ARG A 711 -14.88 -6.11 5.42
N ARG A 712 -15.39 -5.10 6.13
CA ARG A 712 -14.92 -3.73 5.97
C ARG A 712 -13.49 -3.63 6.49
N GLY A 713 -12.61 -3.01 5.70
CA GLY A 713 -11.30 -2.57 6.16
C GLY A 713 -11.18 -1.05 6.08
N ASP A 714 -9.94 -0.58 6.00
CA ASP A 714 -9.61 0.84 5.87
C ASP A 714 -10.09 1.42 4.53
N ASP A 715 -9.87 2.72 4.35
CA ASP A 715 -10.32 3.51 3.20
C ASP A 715 -9.90 2.97 1.82
N PHE A 716 -8.73 2.32 1.74
CA PHE A 716 -8.19 1.68 0.54
C PHE A 716 -8.35 0.15 0.54
N SER A 717 -9.23 -0.39 1.41
CA SER A 717 -9.51 -1.83 1.42
C SER A 717 -10.22 -2.29 0.15
N ALA A 718 -9.97 -3.54 -0.25
CA ALA A 718 -10.63 -4.14 -1.41
C ALA A 718 -12.17 -4.00 -1.34
N HIS A 719 -12.77 -4.10 -0.15
CA HIS A 719 -14.19 -3.84 0.06
C HIS A 719 -14.60 -2.41 -0.33
N ASN A 720 -13.90 -1.38 0.14
CA ASN A 720 -14.27 0.01 -0.13
C ASN A 720 -14.08 0.37 -1.62
N ILE A 721 -13.03 -0.16 -2.26
CA ILE A 721 -12.81 -0.01 -3.70
C ILE A 721 -13.92 -0.74 -4.49
N PHE A 722 -14.32 -1.95 -4.07
CA PHE A 722 -15.43 -2.68 -4.68
C PHE A 722 -16.78 -1.95 -4.56
N GLU A 723 -17.05 -1.38 -3.39
CA GLU A 723 -18.22 -0.53 -3.17
C GLU A 723 -18.19 0.70 -4.09
N ASN A 724 -17.02 1.31 -4.31
CA ASN A 724 -16.88 2.41 -5.24
C ASN A 724 -17.14 1.98 -6.70
N PHE A 725 -16.67 0.81 -7.12
CA PHE A 725 -17.00 0.26 -8.44
C PHE A 725 -18.52 0.21 -8.66
N HIS A 726 -19.31 -0.28 -7.69
CA HIS A 726 -20.77 -0.30 -7.82
C HIS A 726 -21.36 1.10 -8.05
N HIS A 727 -20.79 2.13 -7.43
CA HIS A 727 -21.20 3.52 -7.65
C HIS A 727 -20.79 4.06 -9.02
N ARG A 728 -19.58 3.73 -9.51
CA ARG A 728 -19.12 4.10 -10.86
C ARG A 728 -19.99 3.48 -11.95
N ASN A 729 -20.30 2.19 -11.85
CA ASN A 729 -21.20 1.52 -12.79
C ASN A 729 -22.64 2.07 -12.70
N MET A 730 -23.13 2.37 -11.49
CA MET A 730 -24.40 3.11 -11.34
C MET A 730 -24.39 4.44 -12.10
N MET A 731 -23.30 5.22 -12.04
CA MET A 731 -23.19 6.46 -12.81
C MET A 731 -23.18 6.22 -14.33
N GLY A 732 -22.52 5.15 -14.80
CA GLY A 732 -22.59 4.75 -16.21
C GLY A 732 -24.04 4.49 -16.67
N LYS A 733 -24.85 3.82 -15.85
CA LYS A 733 -26.29 3.61 -16.14
C LYS A 733 -27.08 4.93 -16.10
N ILE A 734 -26.78 5.85 -15.18
CA ILE A 734 -27.45 7.15 -15.12
C ILE A 734 -27.08 8.03 -16.33
N GLN A 735 -25.84 7.98 -16.80
CA GLN A 735 -25.41 8.64 -18.03
C GLN A 735 -26.17 8.09 -19.25
N TYR A 736 -26.31 6.76 -19.34
CA TYR A 736 -27.13 6.13 -20.38
C TYR A 736 -28.59 6.63 -20.36
N LEU A 737 -29.19 6.80 -19.17
CA LEU A 737 -30.52 7.40 -19.04
C LEU A 737 -30.55 8.84 -19.57
N ALA A 738 -29.56 9.67 -19.25
CA ALA A 738 -29.49 11.03 -19.77
C ALA A 738 -29.44 11.06 -21.30
N ASP A 739 -28.60 10.21 -21.90
CA ASP A 739 -28.45 10.13 -23.36
C ASP A 739 -29.74 9.63 -24.04
N LYS A 740 -30.44 8.68 -23.42
CA LYS A 740 -31.75 8.20 -23.89
C LYS A 740 -32.82 9.29 -23.81
N LEU A 741 -32.86 10.08 -22.74
CA LEU A 741 -33.80 11.20 -22.60
C LEU A 741 -33.54 12.28 -23.66
N GLU A 742 -32.28 12.55 -24.00
CA GLU A 742 -31.90 13.48 -25.06
C GLU A 742 -32.38 12.97 -26.44
N GLN A 743 -32.21 11.68 -26.72
CA GLN A 743 -32.73 11.05 -27.94
C GLN A 743 -34.27 11.07 -28.01
N GLU A 744 -34.96 11.01 -26.87
CA GLU A 744 -36.42 11.18 -26.76
C GLU A 744 -36.88 12.65 -26.87
N GLY A 745 -35.97 13.61 -27.04
CA GLY A 745 -36.27 15.04 -27.13
C GLY A 745 -36.52 15.73 -25.78
N LYS A 746 -36.28 15.05 -24.65
CA LYS A 746 -36.44 15.59 -23.28
C LYS A 746 -35.15 16.25 -22.81
N ASN A 747 -34.70 17.28 -23.53
CA ASN A 747 -33.38 17.89 -23.35
C ASN A 747 -33.12 18.43 -21.93
N GLU A 748 -34.12 19.04 -21.29
CA GLU A 748 -33.91 19.58 -19.93
C GLU A 748 -33.78 18.47 -18.87
N ALA A 749 -34.60 17.41 -18.96
CA ALA A 749 -34.46 16.26 -18.09
C ALA A 749 -33.10 15.56 -18.32
N ALA A 750 -32.68 15.40 -19.57
CA ALA A 750 -31.37 14.88 -19.92
C ALA A 750 -30.23 15.72 -19.32
N ARG A 751 -30.32 17.05 -19.42
CA ARG A 751 -29.35 17.99 -18.84
C ARG A 751 -29.25 17.84 -17.32
N ILE A 752 -30.38 17.77 -16.62
CA ILE A 752 -30.42 17.62 -15.15
C ILE A 752 -29.84 16.27 -14.72
N ILE A 753 -30.21 15.17 -15.39
CA ILE A 753 -29.68 13.83 -15.08
C ILE A 753 -28.18 13.72 -15.40
N ARG A 754 -27.71 14.35 -16.49
CA ARG A 754 -26.29 14.43 -16.83
C ARG A 754 -25.50 15.22 -15.79
N LEU A 755 -26.04 16.34 -15.32
CA LEU A 755 -25.44 17.13 -14.25
C LEU A 755 -25.42 16.38 -12.91
N MET A 756 -26.44 15.57 -12.63
CA MET A 756 -26.47 14.68 -11.46
C MET A 756 -25.33 13.65 -11.50
N ALA A 757 -25.01 13.12 -12.68
CA ALA A 757 -23.92 12.19 -12.87
C ALA A 757 -22.54 12.87 -12.75
N SER A 758 -22.36 14.05 -13.34
CA SER A 758 -21.08 14.78 -13.27
C SER A 758 -20.78 15.33 -11.87
N GLY A 759 -21.79 15.66 -11.07
CA GLY A 759 -21.62 16.05 -9.66
C GLY A 759 -21.35 14.88 -8.70
N TYR A 760 -21.29 13.64 -9.19
CA TYR A 760 -21.19 12.46 -8.33
C TYR A 760 -19.75 12.21 -7.86
N GLY A 761 -19.55 12.08 -6.54
CA GLY A 761 -18.20 12.00 -5.93
C GLY A 761 -17.54 13.37 -5.70
N LEU A 762 -18.12 14.43 -6.27
CA LEU A 762 -17.64 15.80 -6.18
C LEU A 762 -18.12 16.49 -4.88
N SER A 763 -17.20 17.18 -4.23
CA SER A 763 -17.45 17.97 -3.03
C SER A 763 -16.41 19.07 -2.85
N GLN A 764 -16.77 20.12 -2.14
CA GLN A 764 -15.87 21.23 -1.81
C GLN A 764 -16.09 21.66 -0.36
N LEU A 765 -15.02 21.95 0.36
CA LEU A 765 -15.10 22.74 1.60
C LEU A 765 -15.07 24.22 1.22
N LEU A 766 -16.14 24.94 1.56
CA LEU A 766 -16.29 26.37 1.25
C LEU A 766 -15.62 27.26 2.31
N GLU A 767 -15.48 28.54 2.01
CA GLU A 767 -14.84 29.57 2.83
C GLU A 767 -15.52 29.75 4.21
N ASN A 768 -16.81 29.43 4.31
CA ASN A 768 -17.57 29.42 5.56
C ASN A 768 -17.55 28.05 6.28
N GLU A 769 -16.61 27.18 5.90
CA GLU A 769 -16.37 25.83 6.43
C GLU A 769 -17.47 24.81 6.17
N VAL A 770 -18.42 25.15 5.31
CA VAL A 770 -19.45 24.20 4.92
C VAL A 770 -18.86 23.19 3.94
N PHE A 771 -18.83 21.93 4.35
CA PHE A 771 -18.62 20.82 3.42
C PHE A 771 -19.86 20.65 2.56
N LEU A 772 -19.72 20.94 1.26
CA LEU A 772 -20.80 20.83 0.29
C LEU A 772 -20.51 19.68 -0.67
N THR A 773 -21.31 18.63 -0.60
CA THR A 773 -21.31 17.56 -1.58
C THR A 773 -22.28 17.85 -2.72
N CYS A 774 -21.85 17.61 -3.96
CA CYS A 774 -22.70 17.62 -5.15
C CYS A 774 -23.34 16.25 -5.44
N THR A 775 -23.11 15.26 -4.59
CA THR A 775 -23.52 13.88 -4.80
C THR A 775 -24.97 13.65 -4.39
N ALA A 776 -25.86 13.46 -5.38
CA ALA A 776 -27.28 13.22 -5.17
C ALA A 776 -27.61 12.03 -4.24
N TRP A 777 -26.81 10.94 -4.30
CA TRP A 777 -26.94 9.82 -3.35
C TRP A 777 -26.76 10.25 -1.89
N SER A 778 -25.79 11.12 -1.61
CA SER A 778 -25.47 11.59 -0.27
C SER A 778 -26.62 12.40 0.32
N TRP A 779 -27.21 13.31 -0.47
CA TRP A 779 -28.39 14.08 -0.07
C TRP A 779 -29.62 13.21 0.18
N ALA A 780 -29.95 12.31 -0.75
CA ALA A 780 -31.10 11.44 -0.62
C ALA A 780 -30.96 10.45 0.56
N SER A 781 -29.76 9.90 0.77
CA SER A 781 -29.45 9.00 1.88
C SER A 781 -29.50 9.70 3.24
N TYR A 782 -28.93 10.91 3.33
CA TYR A 782 -28.96 11.71 4.55
C TYR A 782 -30.40 12.10 4.91
N SER A 783 -31.16 12.61 3.95
CA SER A 783 -32.54 13.03 4.18
C SER A 783 -33.46 11.86 4.55
N TYR A 784 -33.29 10.70 3.90
CA TYR A 784 -34.03 9.48 4.24
C TYR A 784 -33.82 9.02 5.69
N LYS A 785 -32.64 9.28 6.27
CA LYS A 785 -32.32 8.97 7.68
C LYS A 785 -32.83 10.02 8.68
N GLY A 786 -33.60 11.02 8.22
CA GLY A 786 -34.13 12.11 9.05
C GLY A 786 -33.27 13.38 9.05
N GLY A 787 -32.25 13.47 8.20
CA GLY A 787 -31.46 14.68 8.02
C GLY A 787 -32.29 15.80 7.39
N VAL A 788 -32.23 17.00 8.00
CA VAL A 788 -33.00 18.18 7.55
C VAL A 788 -32.14 19.23 6.85
N ASN A 789 -30.85 19.27 7.19
CA ASN A 789 -29.85 20.21 6.67
C ASN A 789 -29.05 19.60 5.50
N ILE A 790 -27.86 20.13 5.27
CA ILE A 790 -26.88 19.60 4.34
C ILE A 790 -26.19 18.33 4.89
N PRO A 791 -25.81 17.37 4.03
CA PRO A 791 -24.99 16.23 4.43
C PRO A 791 -23.61 16.70 4.96
N THR A 792 -23.14 16.10 6.05
CA THR A 792 -21.82 16.36 6.64
C THR A 792 -20.82 15.25 6.30
N PRO A 793 -19.50 15.48 6.43
CA PRO A 793 -18.46 14.47 6.17
C PRO A 793 -18.63 13.14 6.91
N LEU A 794 -19.25 13.17 8.10
CA LEU A 794 -19.56 11.99 8.92
C LEU A 794 -20.77 11.20 8.40
N THR A 795 -21.64 11.84 7.63
CA THR A 795 -22.88 11.24 7.11
C THR A 795 -22.73 10.69 5.71
N THR A 796 -21.63 11.04 5.01
CA THR A 796 -21.34 10.59 3.65
C THR A 796 -20.11 9.68 3.59
N SER A 797 -20.06 8.86 2.56
CA SER A 797 -18.94 7.93 2.31
C SER A 797 -18.60 7.80 0.82
N VAL A 798 -19.32 8.50 -0.05
CA VAL A 798 -19.16 8.34 -1.50
C VAL A 798 -17.95 9.15 -1.97
N GLU A 799 -17.86 10.40 -1.53
CA GLU A 799 -16.86 11.39 -1.93
C GLU A 799 -15.45 10.90 -1.59
N SER A 800 -15.23 10.45 -0.35
CA SER A 800 -13.93 9.89 0.06
C SER A 800 -13.57 8.61 -0.70
N ARG A 801 -14.52 7.67 -0.90
CA ARG A 801 -14.24 6.45 -1.69
C ARG A 801 -13.94 6.76 -3.15
N TRP A 802 -14.60 7.78 -3.71
CA TRP A 802 -14.41 8.19 -5.09
C TRP A 802 -13.01 8.79 -5.28
N PHE A 803 -12.65 9.74 -4.41
CA PHE A 803 -11.32 10.34 -4.37
C PHE A 803 -10.22 9.29 -4.15
N ASN A 804 -10.39 8.38 -3.20
CA ASN A 804 -9.39 7.35 -2.91
C ASN A 804 -9.19 6.40 -4.10
N HIS A 805 -10.26 6.08 -4.84
CA HIS A 805 -10.14 5.29 -6.06
C HIS A 805 -9.39 6.08 -7.16
N ASP A 806 -9.72 7.35 -7.38
CA ASP A 806 -8.98 8.19 -8.34
C ASP A 806 -7.50 8.34 -7.97
N PHE A 807 -7.20 8.50 -6.68
CA PHE A 807 -5.83 8.51 -6.17
C PHE A 807 -5.11 7.20 -6.50
N LEU A 808 -5.77 6.06 -6.26
CA LEU A 808 -5.21 4.75 -6.56
C LEU A 808 -4.95 4.58 -8.06
N GLU A 809 -5.89 4.97 -8.94
CA GLU A 809 -5.72 4.89 -10.39
C GLU A 809 -4.54 5.75 -10.89
N VAL A 810 -4.42 6.98 -10.38
CA VAL A 810 -3.32 7.88 -10.74
C VAL A 810 -1.99 7.33 -10.23
N LEU A 811 -1.95 6.85 -8.98
CA LEU A 811 -0.75 6.26 -8.40
C LEU A 811 -0.32 5.00 -9.16
N TYR A 812 -1.24 4.11 -9.49
CA TYR A 812 -0.95 2.92 -10.32
C TYR A 812 -0.29 3.33 -11.64
N ARG A 813 -0.90 4.29 -12.35
CA ARG A 813 -0.38 4.76 -13.64
C ARG A 813 1.02 5.36 -13.52
N GLN A 814 1.26 6.20 -12.51
CA GLN A 814 2.56 6.86 -12.29
C GLN A 814 3.65 5.86 -11.89
N LEU A 815 3.28 4.79 -11.17
CA LEU A 815 4.21 3.71 -10.80
C LEU A 815 4.44 2.69 -11.95
N GLY A 816 3.84 2.90 -13.13
CA GLY A 816 4.01 2.02 -14.30
C GLY A 816 3.07 0.82 -14.34
N TYR A 817 1.97 0.83 -13.58
CA TYR A 817 0.93 -0.20 -13.59
C TYR A 817 -0.25 0.16 -14.48
N ASN A 818 -1.00 -0.86 -14.93
CA ASN A 818 -2.30 -0.68 -15.56
C ASN A 818 -3.41 -0.56 -14.48
N PRO A 819 -4.11 0.59 -14.37
CA PRO A 819 -5.22 0.75 -13.42
C PRO A 819 -6.41 -0.21 -13.67
N GLU A 820 -6.57 -0.75 -14.88
CA GLU A 820 -7.65 -1.70 -15.19
C GLU A 820 -7.52 -3.01 -14.39
N GLU A 821 -6.31 -3.34 -13.92
CA GLU A 821 -6.05 -4.52 -13.09
C GLU A 821 -6.62 -4.40 -11.66
N ILE A 822 -6.94 -3.19 -11.19
CA ILE A 822 -7.40 -2.94 -9.82
C ILE A 822 -8.63 -3.80 -9.49
N MET A 823 -9.57 -3.92 -10.43
CA MET A 823 -10.79 -4.70 -10.22
C MET A 823 -10.50 -6.20 -10.06
N SER A 824 -9.57 -6.74 -10.87
CA SER A 824 -9.12 -8.14 -10.78
C SER A 824 -8.43 -8.42 -9.44
N ILE A 825 -7.56 -7.50 -8.98
CA ILE A 825 -6.93 -7.60 -7.65
C ILE A 825 -7.98 -7.61 -6.54
N VAL A 826 -8.98 -6.73 -6.63
CA VAL A 826 -10.09 -6.66 -5.67
C VAL A 826 -10.90 -7.96 -5.65
N PHE A 827 -11.19 -8.54 -6.82
CA PHE A 827 -11.89 -9.83 -6.91
C PHE A 827 -11.11 -10.94 -6.23
N ARG A 828 -9.81 -11.07 -6.53
CA ARG A 828 -8.92 -12.06 -5.91
C ARG A 828 -8.88 -11.93 -4.39
N LEU A 829 -8.80 -10.70 -3.89
CA LEU A 829 -8.83 -10.43 -2.45
C LEU A 829 -10.18 -10.78 -1.81
N ILE A 830 -11.29 -10.53 -2.48
CA ILE A 830 -12.62 -10.90 -1.99
C ILE A 830 -12.78 -12.43 -1.98
N GLN A 831 -12.42 -13.11 -3.07
CA GLN A 831 -12.52 -14.58 -3.22
C GLN A 831 -11.62 -15.31 -2.20
N SER A 832 -10.46 -14.75 -1.86
CA SER A 832 -9.56 -15.29 -0.83
C SER A 832 -9.95 -14.92 0.62
N GLY A 833 -11.06 -14.19 0.82
CA GLY A 833 -11.52 -13.77 2.15
C GLY A 833 -10.71 -12.62 2.77
N LYS A 834 -9.87 -11.95 1.97
CA LYS A 834 -9.00 -10.83 2.33
C LYS A 834 -9.57 -9.47 1.91
N SER A 835 -10.90 -9.34 1.91
CA SER A 835 -11.61 -8.11 1.51
C SER A 835 -11.27 -6.86 2.34
N ASN A 836 -10.72 -7.03 3.54
CA ASN A 836 -10.22 -5.95 4.39
C ASN A 836 -8.78 -5.51 4.06
N GLN A 837 -8.07 -6.23 3.18
CA GLN A 837 -6.69 -5.92 2.82
C GLN A 837 -6.61 -4.58 2.06
N ASN A 838 -5.65 -3.76 2.45
CA ASN A 838 -5.41 -2.44 1.90
C ASN A 838 -4.58 -2.54 0.61
N LEU A 839 -5.09 -1.99 -0.50
CA LEU A 839 -4.39 -2.05 -1.79
C LEU A 839 -3.12 -1.19 -1.81
N LEU A 840 -3.02 -0.16 -0.98
CA LEU A 840 -1.79 0.63 -0.85
C LEU A 840 -0.64 -0.17 -0.23
N ASP A 841 -0.95 -1.11 0.68
CA ASP A 841 0.06 -1.99 1.28
C ASP A 841 0.68 -2.95 0.25
N MET A 842 -0.03 -3.23 -0.87
CA MET A 842 0.51 -4.02 -1.99
C MET A 842 1.48 -3.22 -2.86
N LEU A 843 1.23 -1.92 -3.02
CA LEU A 843 2.11 -1.02 -3.76
C LEU A 843 3.33 -0.56 -2.95
N MET A 844 3.20 -0.55 -1.63
CA MET A 844 4.20 0.00 -0.71
C MET A 844 4.55 -1.05 0.36
N PRO A 845 5.58 -1.90 0.13
CA PRO A 845 5.96 -2.96 1.07
C PRO A 845 6.39 -2.42 2.45
N THR A 846 6.82 -1.16 2.53
CA THR A 846 7.19 -0.46 3.77
C THR A 846 6.30 0.75 4.00
N ARG A 847 5.01 0.52 4.29
CA ARG A 847 4.15 1.61 4.74
C ARG A 847 4.66 2.16 6.09
N PRO A 848 4.69 3.48 6.29
CA PRO A 848 5.01 4.10 7.56
C PRO A 848 3.86 3.90 8.55
N LYS A 849 3.64 2.64 8.99
CA LYS A 849 2.72 2.31 10.09
C LYS A 849 3.14 2.97 11.42
N ASP A 850 4.33 3.55 11.45
CA ASP A 850 4.96 4.17 12.61
C ASP A 850 4.56 5.65 12.84
N VAL A 851 3.96 6.34 11.86
CA VAL A 851 3.58 7.75 12.01
C VAL A 851 2.08 7.87 12.26
N ALA A 852 1.70 8.31 13.46
CA ALA A 852 0.32 8.59 13.78
C ALA A 852 -0.16 9.88 13.10
N VAL A 853 -1.40 9.87 12.60
CA VAL A 853 -2.09 11.04 12.06
C VAL A 853 -3.28 11.32 12.96
N VAL A 854 -3.32 12.50 13.58
CA VAL A 854 -4.38 12.86 14.52
C VAL A 854 -5.55 13.46 13.76
N VAL A 855 -6.71 12.80 13.79
CA VAL A 855 -7.94 13.35 13.21
C VAL A 855 -8.48 14.44 14.13
N GLN A 856 -8.73 15.62 13.56
CA GLN A 856 -9.19 16.80 14.30
C GLN A 856 -10.71 16.89 14.38
N GLU A 857 -11.23 17.37 15.51
CA GLU A 857 -12.59 17.89 15.57
C GLU A 857 -12.61 19.30 14.99
N THR A 858 -13.44 19.52 13.98
CA THR A 858 -13.59 20.83 13.35
C THR A 858 -14.60 21.68 14.10
N THR A 859 -14.48 22.99 13.97
CA THR A 859 -15.48 23.88 14.51
C THR A 859 -15.64 25.20 13.78
N ASN A 860 -16.91 25.66 13.75
CA ASN A 860 -17.31 26.88 13.08
C ASN A 860 -17.37 28.14 13.98
N GLU A 861 -16.89 28.11 15.24
CA GLU A 861 -16.89 29.36 16.05
C GLU A 861 -15.60 30.15 15.79
N PRO A 862 -15.73 31.39 15.29
CA PRO A 862 -14.59 32.20 14.91
C PRO A 862 -13.81 32.73 16.11
N SER A 863 -12.51 32.90 15.90
CA SER A 863 -11.65 33.72 16.76
C SER A 863 -11.85 35.18 16.38
N ARG A 864 -11.65 36.10 17.33
CA ARG A 864 -11.56 37.53 16.98
C ARG A 864 -10.22 37.84 16.30
N HIS A 865 -10.18 38.97 15.61
CA HIS A 865 -8.99 39.46 14.91
C HIS A 865 -8.03 40.17 15.86
N LEU A 866 -6.73 40.06 15.55
CA LEU A 866 -5.68 40.86 16.17
C LEU A 866 -5.87 42.34 15.79
N GLN A 867 -5.63 43.22 16.75
CA GLN A 867 -5.66 44.67 16.57
C GLN A 867 -4.26 45.17 16.25
N ARG A 868 -4.07 45.72 15.05
CA ARG A 868 -2.79 46.30 14.61
C ARG A 868 -2.41 47.49 15.48
N TYR A 869 -1.13 47.61 15.81
CA TYR A 869 -0.62 48.80 16.46
C TYR A 869 -0.55 49.97 15.47
N HIS A 870 -1.11 51.12 15.87
CA HIS A 870 -1.17 52.32 15.02
C HIS A 870 0.19 52.88 14.61
N GLY A 871 1.27 52.49 15.29
CA GLY A 871 2.64 52.89 14.95
C GLY A 871 3.36 51.91 14.03
N ASN A 872 2.68 50.93 13.43
CA ASN A 872 3.27 50.06 12.42
C ASN A 872 3.60 50.81 11.11
N PRO A 873 4.61 50.38 10.34
CA PRO A 873 5.57 49.32 10.67
C PRO A 873 6.50 49.67 11.85
N LEU A 874 6.76 48.69 12.71
CA LEU A 874 7.63 48.82 13.88
C LEU A 874 9.12 48.83 13.52
N LEU A 875 9.53 47.99 12.57
CA LEU A 875 10.88 48.01 11.99
C LEU A 875 10.78 48.02 10.47
N GLU A 876 11.62 48.86 9.87
CA GLU A 876 11.86 48.92 8.42
C GLU A 876 13.36 48.76 8.15
N PRO A 877 13.74 48.40 6.90
CA PRO A 877 15.13 48.38 6.48
C PRO A 877 15.78 49.75 6.66
N ILE A 878 17.07 49.76 7.03
CA ILE A 878 17.85 50.99 7.21
C ILE A 878 19.19 50.87 6.48
N ASP A 879 19.84 52.00 6.18
CA ASP A 879 21.13 52.00 5.51
C ASP A 879 22.21 51.29 6.37
N SER A 880 22.47 50.02 6.05
CA SER A 880 23.39 49.11 6.74
C SER A 880 23.80 47.97 5.81
N TRP A 881 24.98 47.41 5.98
CA TRP A 881 25.51 46.39 5.06
C TRP A 881 24.72 45.06 5.08
N TRP A 882 24.03 44.75 6.17
CA TRP A 882 23.39 43.44 6.40
C TRP A 882 21.85 43.49 6.58
N GLU A 883 21.27 44.68 6.68
CA GLU A 883 19.83 44.89 6.88
C GLU A 883 19.24 46.00 6.00
N SER A 884 19.96 46.40 4.93
CA SER A 884 19.51 47.43 3.99
C SER A 884 18.29 47.06 3.18
N LYS A 885 18.05 45.77 2.96
CA LYS A 885 17.07 45.33 1.99
C LYS A 885 15.76 44.96 2.62
N TYR A 886 15.80 44.06 3.61
CA TYR A 886 14.62 43.52 4.26
C TYR A 886 14.86 43.29 5.74
N VAL A 887 13.83 43.54 6.57
CA VAL A 887 13.75 43.10 7.96
C VAL A 887 12.41 42.45 8.21
N LEU A 888 12.41 41.19 8.65
CA LEU A 888 11.21 40.35 8.61
C LEU A 888 11.24 39.22 9.65
N ASN A 889 10.10 38.54 9.78
CA ASN A 889 9.86 37.30 10.53
C ASN A 889 10.54 37.25 11.92
N PRO A 890 10.25 38.20 12.82
CA PRO A 890 10.93 38.28 14.10
C PRO A 890 10.46 37.20 15.07
N GLY A 891 11.41 36.49 15.65
CA GLY A 891 11.20 35.81 16.92
C GLY A 891 11.13 36.83 18.05
N ALA A 892 10.38 36.52 19.11
CA ALA A 892 10.21 37.42 20.25
C ALA A 892 10.41 36.68 21.57
N LEU A 893 11.06 37.30 22.54
CA LEU A 893 11.23 36.76 23.89
C LEU A 893 11.04 37.86 24.92
N ARG A 894 10.16 37.66 25.90
CA ARG A 894 9.99 38.57 27.04
C ARG A 894 10.91 38.13 28.19
N ILE A 895 11.64 39.09 28.75
CA ILE A 895 12.42 38.91 29.97
C ILE A 895 12.19 40.17 30.82
N GLY A 896 11.38 40.05 31.88
CA GLY A 896 10.97 41.22 32.65
C GLY A 896 10.08 42.17 31.84
N ASP A 897 10.37 43.46 31.96
CA ASP A 897 9.63 44.54 31.29
C ASP A 897 9.96 44.70 29.80
N LYS A 898 11.00 44.02 29.31
CA LYS A 898 11.49 44.15 27.94
C LYS A 898 11.08 42.97 27.05
N VAL A 899 10.87 43.27 25.78
CA VAL A 899 10.73 42.28 24.70
C VAL A 899 11.92 42.38 23.76
N TYR A 900 12.58 41.25 23.55
CA TYR A 900 13.72 41.08 22.67
C TYR A 900 13.24 40.49 21.34
N LEU A 901 13.40 41.24 20.25
CA LEU A 901 13.03 40.84 18.89
C LEU A 901 14.27 40.36 18.15
N PHE A 902 14.28 39.08 17.84
CA PHE A 902 15.28 38.40 17.02
C PHE A 902 14.78 38.42 15.59
N TYR A 903 15.13 39.45 14.83
CA TYR A 903 14.57 39.63 13.48
C TYR A 903 15.51 39.08 12.42
N ARG A 904 14.93 38.46 11.38
CA ARG A 904 15.69 38.13 10.18
C ARG A 904 15.92 39.40 9.40
N ALA A 905 17.16 39.59 8.93
CA ALA A 905 17.53 40.71 8.09
C ALA A 905 18.35 40.25 6.89
N VAL A 906 18.22 40.98 5.79
CA VAL A 906 18.93 40.72 4.54
C VAL A 906 19.51 42.03 4.02
N GLY A 907 20.80 41.98 3.65
CA GLY A 907 21.51 43.08 3.00
C GLY A 907 21.57 42.93 1.49
N GLU A 908 22.38 43.75 0.83
CA GLU A 908 22.59 43.65 -0.62
C GLU A 908 23.26 42.34 -1.06
N ASP A 909 23.92 41.64 -0.14
CA ASP A 909 24.53 40.33 -0.37
C ASP A 909 23.53 39.17 -0.41
N GLN A 910 22.25 39.44 -0.12
CA GLN A 910 21.15 38.46 -0.15
C GLN A 910 21.28 37.33 0.88
N ILE A 911 22.10 37.51 1.92
CA ILE A 911 22.32 36.50 2.97
C ILE A 911 21.47 36.85 4.19
N SER A 912 20.65 35.89 4.65
CA SER A 912 19.83 36.06 5.86
C SER A 912 20.67 35.94 7.14
N ARG A 913 20.52 36.92 8.04
CA ARG A 913 21.16 36.99 9.36
C ARG A 913 20.14 37.34 10.44
N ILE A 914 20.47 37.11 11.71
CA ILE A 914 19.59 37.46 12.83
C ILE A 914 20.12 38.70 13.55
N GLY A 915 19.28 39.73 13.59
CA GLY A 915 19.46 40.96 14.34
C GLY A 915 18.77 40.94 15.70
N LEU A 916 19.06 41.95 16.54
CA LEU A 916 18.42 42.12 17.84
C LEU A 916 17.90 43.55 18.01
N ALA A 917 16.60 43.68 18.29
CA ALA A 917 15.97 44.90 18.74
C ALA A 917 15.32 44.69 20.11
N ILE A 918 15.39 45.68 21.00
CA ILE A 918 14.82 45.66 22.34
C ILE A 918 13.69 46.66 22.38
N THR A 919 12.53 46.24 22.88
CA THR A 919 11.32 47.07 22.93
C THR A 919 10.68 47.01 24.32
N ASP A 920 9.80 47.97 24.61
CA ASP A 920 8.88 47.93 25.76
C ASP A 920 7.57 47.16 25.45
N GLY A 921 7.47 46.53 24.27
CA GLY A 921 6.25 45.97 23.72
C GLY A 921 5.87 46.65 22.40
N TYR A 922 5.90 47.98 22.35
CA TYR A 922 5.39 48.76 21.20
C TYR A 922 6.40 49.76 20.65
N LYS A 923 7.35 50.22 21.47
CA LYS A 923 8.39 51.16 21.06
C LYS A 923 9.75 50.49 21.11
N VAL A 924 10.51 50.65 20.03
CA VAL A 924 11.91 50.24 19.97
C VAL A 924 12.75 51.14 20.88
N LEU A 925 13.39 50.53 21.87
CA LEU A 925 14.29 51.16 22.82
C LEU A 925 15.74 51.14 22.31
N GLU A 926 16.13 50.03 21.66
CA GLU A 926 17.47 49.80 21.14
C GLU A 926 17.41 48.85 19.94
N ARG A 927 18.25 49.07 18.92
CA ARG A 927 18.47 48.18 17.77
C ARG A 927 19.98 48.08 17.56
N LEU A 928 20.53 46.87 17.62
CA LEU A 928 21.98 46.68 17.52
C LEU A 928 22.46 46.94 16.08
N SER A 929 23.67 47.46 15.95
CA SER A 929 24.27 47.82 14.64
C SER A 929 24.82 46.62 13.87
N GLU A 930 25.10 45.51 14.55
CA GLU A 930 25.66 44.29 13.99
C GLU A 930 24.74 43.09 14.27
N PRO A 931 24.74 42.06 13.39
CA PRO A 931 23.96 40.85 13.61
C PRO A 931 24.46 40.08 14.84
N ILE A 932 23.54 39.46 15.57
CA ILE A 932 23.86 38.61 16.73
C ILE A 932 24.09 37.15 16.34
N PHE A 933 23.65 36.74 15.14
CA PHE A 933 23.87 35.41 14.60
C PHE A 933 23.99 35.47 13.07
N SER A 934 25.02 34.85 12.51
CA SER A 934 25.33 34.83 11.07
C SER A 934 25.78 33.44 10.62
N PRO A 935 25.62 33.08 9.33
CA PRO A 935 26.06 31.79 8.80
C PRO A 935 27.52 31.42 9.10
N GLU A 936 27.76 30.18 9.53
CA GLU A 936 29.12 29.62 9.71
C GLU A 936 29.31 28.24 9.09
N THR A 937 28.22 27.49 8.85
CA THR A 937 28.29 26.13 8.30
C THR A 937 27.84 26.09 6.83
N PRO A 938 28.22 25.06 6.05
CA PRO A 938 27.76 24.90 4.67
C PRO A 938 26.24 24.87 4.54
N GLU A 939 25.54 24.31 5.54
CA GLU A 939 24.08 24.20 5.55
C GLU A 939 23.38 25.55 5.75
N GLU A 940 24.10 26.57 6.22
CA GLU A 940 23.63 27.93 6.45
C GLU A 940 24.10 28.91 5.35
N ALA A 941 24.73 28.43 4.27
CA ALA A 941 25.48 29.27 3.32
C ALA A 941 24.68 30.45 2.71
N MET A 942 23.37 30.29 2.55
CA MET A 942 22.46 31.33 2.06
C MET A 942 21.68 32.03 3.18
N GLY A 943 21.76 31.55 4.42
CA GLY A 943 21.27 32.28 5.57
C GLY A 943 20.80 31.45 6.75
N CYS A 944 20.66 32.13 7.89
CA CYS A 944 19.95 31.68 9.08
C CYS A 944 18.61 32.41 9.13
N GLU A 945 17.49 31.69 9.02
CA GLU A 945 16.17 32.31 8.77
C GLU A 945 15.15 32.01 9.86
N ASP A 946 14.24 32.97 10.06
CA ASP A 946 12.99 32.84 10.80
C ASP A 946 13.15 32.20 12.21
N PRO A 947 13.82 32.90 13.15
CA PRO A 947 14.18 32.33 14.45
C PRO A 947 12.98 32.23 15.39
N ARG A 948 12.82 31.08 16.08
CA ARG A 948 11.83 30.87 17.14
C ARG A 948 12.54 30.59 18.46
N LEU A 949 12.17 31.34 19.50
CA LEU A 949 12.92 31.42 20.75
C LEU A 949 12.11 30.88 21.92
N THR A 950 12.72 30.01 22.70
CA THR A 950 12.12 29.46 23.92
C THR A 950 13.19 29.35 25.00
N ILE A 951 12.86 29.73 26.24
CA ILE A 951 13.72 29.46 27.40
C ILE A 951 13.45 28.03 27.87
N VAL A 952 14.50 27.21 27.91
CA VAL A 952 14.45 25.82 28.37
C VAL A 952 15.68 25.55 29.24
N ASP A 953 15.47 25.04 30.46
CA ASP A 953 16.55 24.65 31.39
C ASP A 953 17.65 25.72 31.59
N GLY A 954 17.26 26.99 31.70
CA GLY A 954 18.17 28.12 31.93
C GLY A 954 18.97 28.58 30.69
N ARG A 955 18.61 28.10 29.49
CA ARG A 955 19.18 28.52 28.21
C ARG A 955 18.08 29.06 27.30
N ILE A 956 18.43 29.97 26.41
CA ILE A 956 17.57 30.38 25.31
C ILE A 956 17.92 29.47 24.13
N PHE A 957 16.97 28.64 23.71
CA PHE A 957 17.07 27.87 22.47
C PHE A 957 16.48 28.67 21.32
N MET A 958 17.21 28.72 20.22
CA MET A 958 16.79 29.26 18.94
C MET A 958 16.69 28.11 17.94
N LEU A 959 15.47 27.78 17.54
CA LEU A 959 15.23 26.95 16.37
C LEU A 959 15.07 27.86 15.15
N TYR A 960 15.83 27.59 14.10
CA TYR A 960 15.87 28.43 12.90
C TYR A 960 16.01 27.55 11.65
N THR A 961 15.73 28.15 10.49
CA THR A 961 15.94 27.50 9.20
C THR A 961 17.37 27.79 8.73
N ALA A 962 18.18 26.74 8.60
CA ALA A 962 19.46 26.78 7.89
C ALA A 962 19.20 26.54 6.40
N TYR A 963 19.58 27.49 5.56
CA TYR A 963 19.38 27.42 4.11
C TYR A 963 20.71 27.48 3.38
N ASP A 964 20.99 26.47 2.55
CA ASP A 964 22.22 26.37 1.77
C ASP A 964 22.08 26.83 0.31
N GLY A 965 20.86 27.24 -0.10
CA GLY A 965 20.51 27.57 -1.48
C GLY A 965 19.79 26.46 -2.25
N ASN A 966 19.84 25.22 -1.75
CA ASN A 966 19.21 24.05 -2.35
C ASN A 966 18.17 23.39 -1.43
N ILE A 967 18.43 23.30 -0.13
CA ILE A 967 17.58 22.70 0.87
C ILE A 967 17.45 23.62 2.09
N ALA A 968 16.24 23.74 2.61
CA ALA A 968 15.97 24.41 3.88
C ALA A 968 15.73 23.36 4.97
N GLN A 969 16.50 23.45 6.04
CA GLN A 969 16.50 22.47 7.13
C GLN A 969 16.41 23.17 8.48
N ILE A 970 15.90 22.48 9.49
CA ILE A 970 15.87 23.01 10.85
C ILE A 970 17.22 22.80 11.52
N ALA A 971 17.76 23.88 12.06
CA ALA A 971 18.92 23.90 12.93
C ALA A 971 18.56 24.45 14.31
N ALA A 972 19.38 24.11 15.30
CA ALA A 972 19.26 24.60 16.66
C ALA A 972 20.56 25.29 17.11
N ALA A 973 20.40 26.41 17.81
CA ALA A 973 21.46 27.06 18.55
C ALA A 973 20.97 27.41 19.95
N SER A 974 21.87 27.52 20.92
CA SER A 974 21.51 27.91 22.28
C SER A 974 22.52 28.86 22.92
N ILE A 975 22.05 29.71 23.83
CA ILE A 975 22.87 30.62 24.64
C ILE A 975 22.44 30.54 26.11
N GLY A 976 23.38 30.66 27.05
CA GLY A 976 23.05 30.73 28.47
C GLY A 976 22.22 31.97 28.80
N LEU A 977 21.17 31.84 29.61
CA LEU A 977 20.30 32.97 29.96
C LEU A 977 21.07 34.08 30.69
N ASP A 978 22.03 33.71 31.54
CA ASP A 978 22.88 34.66 32.26
C ASP A 978 23.85 35.38 31.32
N ASP A 979 24.44 34.68 30.35
CA ASP A 979 25.28 35.29 29.30
C ASP A 979 24.48 36.29 28.46
N PHE A 980 23.25 35.92 28.09
CA PHE A 980 22.36 36.80 27.33
C PHE A 980 22.00 38.06 28.14
N LYS A 981 21.64 37.91 29.43
CA LYS A 981 21.35 39.04 30.33
C LYS A 981 22.57 39.93 30.59
N ALA A 982 23.78 39.38 30.52
CA ALA A 982 25.02 40.14 30.62
C ALA A 982 25.38 40.92 29.34
N GLY A 983 24.61 40.78 28.26
CA GLY A 983 24.84 41.44 26.97
C GLY A 983 25.79 40.70 26.03
N ASN A 984 26.13 39.44 26.32
CA ASN A 984 27.02 38.61 25.48
C ASN A 984 26.26 37.98 24.30
N TYR A 985 25.56 38.80 23.50
CA TYR A 985 24.58 38.34 22.51
C TYR A 985 25.13 37.47 21.36
N THR A 986 26.45 37.39 21.20
CA THR A 986 27.12 36.60 20.15
C THR A 986 27.62 35.24 20.64
N ASN A 987 27.48 34.90 21.93
CA ASN A 987 28.00 33.64 22.51
C ASN A 987 27.07 32.43 22.26
N TRP A 988 26.66 32.22 21.00
CA TRP A 988 25.78 31.12 20.61
C TRP A 988 26.55 29.81 20.42
N GLN A 989 26.01 28.73 20.96
CA GLN A 989 26.43 27.37 20.68
C GLN A 989 25.52 26.76 19.61
N ARG A 990 26.06 26.35 18.47
CA ARG A 990 25.33 25.56 17.47
C ARG A 990 25.18 24.12 17.95
N GLU A 991 23.94 23.65 18.08
CA GLU A 991 23.61 22.29 18.53
C GLU A 991 23.53 21.31 17.35
N GLY A 992 23.30 21.82 16.13
CA GLY A 992 23.25 21.04 14.88
C GLY A 992 21.86 20.98 14.24
N LEU A 993 21.73 20.16 13.19
CA LEU A 993 20.47 19.97 12.46
C LEU A 993 19.51 19.03 13.21
N ALA A 994 18.22 19.37 13.24
CA ALA A 994 17.17 18.51 13.78
C ALA A 994 17.01 17.24 12.94
N PHE A 995 16.96 17.41 11.62
CA PHE A 995 16.89 16.33 10.65
C PHE A 995 17.82 16.64 9.47
N LYS A 996 18.64 15.67 9.08
CA LYS A 996 19.58 15.82 7.96
C LYS A 996 18.90 15.44 6.65
N ASN A 997 19.14 16.23 5.60
CA ASN A 997 18.66 16.04 4.24
C ASN A 997 17.13 15.99 4.10
N ILE A 998 16.41 16.71 4.97
CA ILE A 998 14.95 16.78 4.94
C ILE A 998 14.54 18.24 4.83
N TRP A 999 13.71 18.53 3.82
CA TRP A 999 13.10 19.83 3.66
C TRP A 999 12.09 20.07 4.78
N ASP A 1000 12.46 20.89 5.75
CA ASP A 1000 11.73 21.09 7.00
C ASP A 1000 11.91 22.53 7.50
N LYS A 1001 10.84 23.12 8.05
CA LYS A 1001 10.78 24.52 8.49
C LYS A 1001 9.93 24.66 9.76
N ASP A 1002 9.82 25.89 10.26
CA ASP A 1002 8.82 26.29 11.27
C ASP A 1002 8.90 25.52 12.59
N ALA A 1003 10.13 25.33 13.08
CA ALA A 1003 10.34 24.57 14.29
C ALA A 1003 10.18 25.42 15.55
N ILE A 1004 9.46 24.89 16.53
CA ILE A 1004 9.35 25.45 17.89
C ILE A 1004 9.61 24.36 18.91
N VAL A 1005 10.19 24.74 20.05
CA VAL A 1005 10.30 23.86 21.23
C VAL A 1005 9.40 24.39 22.33
N PHE A 1006 8.71 23.48 23.02
CA PHE A 1006 7.87 23.84 24.17
C PHE A 1006 8.77 24.22 25.36
N PRO A 1007 8.34 25.18 26.20
CA PRO A 1007 9.18 25.71 27.28
C PRO A 1007 9.37 24.75 28.46
N GLU A 1008 8.58 23.67 28.54
CA GLU A 1008 8.70 22.66 29.60
C GLU A 1008 8.55 21.23 29.06
N LYS A 1009 9.05 20.26 29.82
CA LYS A 1009 8.83 18.84 29.52
C LYS A 1009 7.39 18.45 29.82
N ILE A 1010 6.79 17.66 28.93
CA ILE A 1010 5.48 17.07 29.12
C ILE A 1010 5.66 15.56 29.26
N HIS A 1011 5.23 15.00 30.40
CA HIS A 1011 5.47 13.60 30.77
C HIS A 1011 6.94 13.17 30.66
N GLY A 1012 7.87 14.07 31.03
CA GLY A 1012 9.31 13.80 31.02
C GLY A 1012 10.00 13.94 29.66
N LYS A 1013 9.28 14.35 28.60
CA LYS A 1013 9.82 14.53 27.25
C LYS A 1013 9.76 15.98 26.80
N TYR A 1014 10.77 16.42 26.05
CA TYR A 1014 10.72 17.66 25.28
C TYR A 1014 9.82 17.47 24.06
N ILE A 1015 9.14 18.55 23.68
CA ILE A 1015 8.19 18.57 22.58
C ILE A 1015 8.67 19.58 21.56
N VAL A 1016 8.86 19.13 20.33
CA VAL A 1016 9.24 19.99 19.19
C VAL A 1016 8.14 19.89 18.16
N TYR A 1017 7.56 21.04 17.78
CA TYR A 1017 6.77 21.10 16.55
C TYR A 1017 7.64 21.57 15.40
N HIS A 1018 7.35 21.10 14.20
CA HIS A 1018 8.05 21.47 12.97
C HIS A 1018 7.17 21.17 11.75
N ARG A 1019 7.65 21.46 10.53
CA ARG A 1019 6.86 21.30 9.31
C ARG A 1019 7.67 20.67 8.18
N ILE A 1020 7.49 19.36 8.03
CA ILE A 1020 7.65 18.72 6.72
C ILE A 1020 6.41 19.06 5.91
N GLU A 1021 6.59 19.93 4.90
CA GLU A 1021 5.51 20.48 4.08
C GLU A 1021 4.60 19.35 3.56
N PRO A 1022 3.26 19.44 3.68
CA PRO A 1022 2.51 20.65 4.02
C PRO A 1022 2.00 20.73 5.47
N SER A 1023 2.38 19.80 6.34
CA SER A 1023 1.72 19.57 7.64
C SER A 1023 2.58 19.96 8.83
N ILE A 1024 1.96 20.25 9.98
CA ILE A 1024 2.64 20.43 11.26
C ILE A 1024 2.81 19.07 11.93
N TRP A 1025 4.04 18.79 12.32
CA TRP A 1025 4.48 17.58 12.99
C TRP A 1025 4.81 17.85 14.45
N VAL A 1026 4.70 16.81 15.28
CA VAL A 1026 5.24 16.78 16.64
C VAL A 1026 6.33 15.72 16.72
N THR A 1027 7.41 16.06 17.41
CA THR A 1027 8.53 15.18 17.77
C THR A 1027 8.70 15.18 19.29
N TYR A 1028 8.82 13.99 19.89
CA TYR A 1028 8.97 13.82 21.33
C TYR A 1028 10.39 13.38 21.67
N ALA A 1029 11.20 14.19 22.34
CA ALA A 1029 12.58 13.82 22.67
C ALA A 1029 12.79 13.61 24.18
N ASN A 1030 13.56 12.59 24.57
CA ASN A 1030 13.95 12.43 25.98
C ASN A 1030 14.98 13.51 26.39
N GLU A 1031 15.85 13.88 25.46
CA GLU A 1031 16.87 14.93 25.57
C GLU A 1031 16.85 15.80 24.30
N LEU A 1032 17.16 17.09 24.41
CA LEU A 1032 17.31 17.98 23.25
C LEU A 1032 18.68 17.79 22.58
N CYS A 1033 18.91 16.59 22.05
CA CYS A 1033 20.08 16.27 21.24
C CYS A 1033 19.73 16.30 19.75
N PHE A 1034 20.60 16.89 18.93
CA PHE A 1034 20.40 17.04 17.49
C PHE A 1034 21.35 16.10 16.74
N PRO A 1035 20.89 15.20 15.85
CA PRO A 1035 19.52 15.09 15.32
C PRO A 1035 18.52 14.43 16.27
N LEU A 1036 17.24 14.82 16.13
CA LEU A 1036 16.12 14.23 16.85
C LEU A 1036 15.77 12.86 16.23
N ARG A 1037 15.60 11.79 17.02
CA ARG A 1037 15.43 10.40 16.52
C ARG A 1037 14.25 9.63 17.13
N GLU A 1038 13.33 10.34 17.77
CA GLU A 1038 12.31 9.74 18.62
C GLU A 1038 10.92 9.76 17.94
N ASN A 1039 9.84 9.43 18.65
CA ASN A 1039 8.51 9.29 18.01
C ASN A 1039 8.00 10.60 17.37
N HIS A 1040 7.36 10.46 16.20
CA HIS A 1040 6.79 11.56 15.42
C HIS A 1040 5.32 11.34 15.09
N ALA A 1041 4.54 12.41 14.97
CA ALA A 1041 3.14 12.36 14.49
C ALA A 1041 2.78 13.62 13.69
N ILE A 1042 1.86 13.48 12.72
CA ILE A 1042 1.20 14.62 12.08
C ILE A 1042 0.03 15.04 12.97
N ILE A 1043 0.10 16.26 13.51
CA ILE A 1043 -0.95 16.79 14.40
C ILE A 1043 -1.98 17.63 13.66
N VAL A 1044 -1.54 18.33 12.62
CA VAL A 1044 -2.37 19.22 11.82
C VAL A 1044 -1.89 19.17 10.38
N GLY A 1045 -2.82 18.99 9.43
CA GLY A 1045 -2.58 19.22 8.00
C GLY A 1045 -3.37 20.41 7.45
N PRO A 1046 -3.09 20.79 6.19
CA PRO A 1046 -3.89 21.79 5.47
C PRO A 1046 -5.34 21.35 5.34
N ARG A 1047 -6.29 22.28 5.46
CA ARG A 1047 -7.72 21.97 5.25
C ARG A 1047 -8.05 21.82 3.76
N PRO A 1048 -9.05 21.01 3.39
CA PRO A 1048 -9.46 20.90 1.99
C PRO A 1048 -10.03 22.20 1.43
N GLY A 1049 -10.18 22.21 0.11
CA GLY A 1049 -11.07 23.13 -0.59
C GLY A 1049 -10.61 24.58 -0.58
N ARG A 1050 -11.55 25.52 -0.35
CA ARG A 1050 -11.33 26.97 -0.43
C ARG A 1050 -10.91 27.61 0.90
N MET A 1051 -10.40 26.81 1.84
CA MET A 1051 -9.94 27.33 3.12
C MET A 1051 -8.67 28.16 2.97
N TRP A 1052 -8.51 29.16 3.85
CA TRP A 1052 -7.37 30.08 3.85
C TRP A 1052 -6.02 29.41 4.18
N ASP A 1053 -6.04 28.18 4.69
CA ASP A 1053 -4.88 27.37 5.05
C ASP A 1053 -4.86 26.01 4.33
N SER A 1054 -5.28 26.01 3.06
CA SER A 1054 -5.49 24.82 2.23
C SER A 1054 -4.27 24.32 1.46
N LEU A 1055 -3.24 25.15 1.27
CA LEU A 1055 -2.02 24.77 0.58
C LEU A 1055 -1.02 24.16 1.55
N LYS A 1056 -0.64 24.92 2.57
CA LYS A 1056 0.32 24.52 3.60
C LYS A 1056 0.16 25.34 4.87
N ILE A 1057 0.63 24.77 5.98
CA ILE A 1057 0.60 25.38 7.31
C ILE A 1057 1.96 25.24 7.98
N GLY A 1058 2.20 25.98 9.05
CA GLY A 1058 3.40 25.83 9.88
C GLY A 1058 3.23 26.49 11.24
N ALA A 1059 4.04 26.07 12.22
CA ALA A 1059 4.06 26.74 13.51
C ALA A 1059 4.67 28.14 13.34
N GLY A 1060 3.97 29.16 13.83
CA GLY A 1060 4.45 30.54 13.78
C GLY A 1060 5.33 30.81 14.99
N ALA A 1061 4.68 31.26 16.06
CA ALA A 1061 5.30 31.62 17.32
C ALA A 1061 5.51 30.41 18.25
N GLN A 1062 6.37 30.58 19.26
CA GLN A 1062 6.53 29.64 20.36
C GLN A 1062 5.21 29.38 21.10
N ALA A 1063 5.08 28.21 21.72
CA ALA A 1063 3.89 27.84 22.48
C ALA A 1063 3.77 28.68 23.77
N LEU A 1064 2.63 29.37 23.93
CA LEU A 1064 2.30 30.13 25.14
C LEU A 1064 1.43 29.29 26.07
N LYS A 1065 1.83 29.16 27.34
CA LYS A 1065 1.05 28.41 28.32
C LYS A 1065 -0.13 29.23 28.81
N THR A 1066 -1.32 28.63 28.79
CA THR A 1066 -2.55 29.27 29.27
C THR A 1066 -3.25 28.36 30.27
N LYS A 1067 -4.22 28.89 31.02
CA LYS A 1067 -5.04 28.06 31.93
C LYS A 1067 -5.92 27.02 31.20
N TYR A 1068 -6.00 27.06 29.87
CA TYR A 1068 -6.85 26.17 29.04
C TYR A 1068 -6.07 25.18 28.17
N GLY A 1069 -4.78 25.41 27.96
CA GLY A 1069 -3.99 24.72 26.93
C GLY A 1069 -2.74 25.49 26.54
N TRP A 1070 -1.96 24.92 25.63
CA TRP A 1070 -0.89 25.63 24.94
C TRP A 1070 -1.48 26.36 23.74
N LEU A 1071 -1.34 27.68 23.73
CA LEU A 1071 -1.75 28.55 22.63
C LEU A 1071 -0.60 28.66 21.62
N LEU A 1072 -0.91 28.41 20.35
CA LEU A 1072 0.01 28.60 19.24
C LEU A 1072 -0.62 29.54 18.22
N ILE A 1073 0.14 30.53 17.78
CA ILE A 1073 -0.16 31.30 16.57
C ILE A 1073 0.53 30.60 15.41
N TYR A 1074 -0.25 30.13 14.45
CA TYR A 1074 0.23 29.39 13.29
C TYR A 1074 -0.07 30.17 12.01
N HIS A 1075 0.69 29.94 10.94
CA HIS A 1075 0.36 30.49 9.62
C HIS A 1075 -0.28 29.45 8.72
N GLY A 1076 -1.11 29.94 7.81
CA GLY A 1076 -1.72 29.17 6.75
C GLY A 1076 -1.61 29.89 5.43
N VAL A 1077 -1.47 29.09 4.37
CA VAL A 1077 -1.35 29.57 2.98
C VAL A 1077 -2.46 28.94 2.17
N ASP A 1078 -3.13 29.75 1.35
CA ASP A 1078 -4.09 29.28 0.37
C ASP A 1078 -3.46 29.07 -1.01
N ASN A 1079 -4.25 28.60 -1.98
CA ASN A 1079 -3.75 28.37 -3.34
C ASN A 1079 -3.47 29.67 -4.12
N ASN A 1080 -3.88 30.84 -3.60
CA ASN A 1080 -3.51 32.15 -4.13
C ASN A 1080 -2.20 32.67 -3.52
N TYR A 1081 -1.50 31.83 -2.73
CA TYR A 1081 -0.25 32.14 -2.04
C TYR A 1081 -0.36 33.29 -1.03
N VAL A 1082 -1.55 33.54 -0.47
CA VAL A 1082 -1.74 34.54 0.58
C VAL A 1082 -1.45 33.91 1.94
N TYR A 1083 -0.52 34.51 2.70
CA TYR A 1083 -0.16 34.05 4.04
C TYR A 1083 -0.98 34.80 5.09
N ARG A 1084 -1.67 34.05 5.96
CA ARG A 1084 -2.48 34.56 7.06
C ARG A 1084 -2.13 33.87 8.36
N LEU A 1085 -2.49 34.47 9.49
CA LEU A 1085 -2.31 33.89 10.83
C LEU A 1085 -3.61 33.31 11.36
N GLY A 1086 -3.52 32.23 12.13
CA GLY A 1086 -4.62 31.64 12.90
C GLY A 1086 -4.16 31.14 14.26
N VAL A 1087 -5.10 30.56 15.02
CA VAL A 1087 -4.86 30.06 16.38
C VAL A 1087 -5.05 28.55 16.46
N LEU A 1088 -4.14 27.90 17.18
CA LEU A 1088 -4.31 26.55 17.70
C LEU A 1088 -4.24 26.57 19.23
N LEU A 1089 -5.16 25.87 19.89
CA LEU A 1089 -5.07 25.53 21.30
C LEU A 1089 -4.89 24.01 21.40
N VAL A 1090 -3.81 23.56 22.02
CA VAL A 1090 -3.54 22.12 22.24
C VAL A 1090 -3.53 21.79 23.73
N ASP A 1091 -3.82 20.53 24.06
CA ASP A 1091 -3.92 20.06 25.44
C ASP A 1091 -2.58 20.13 26.19
N LEU A 1092 -2.63 20.55 27.47
CA LEU A 1092 -1.44 20.73 28.31
C LEU A 1092 -0.66 19.42 28.52
N ASN A 1093 -1.37 18.29 28.62
CA ASN A 1093 -0.79 16.98 28.91
C ASN A 1093 -0.58 16.17 27.63
N ASN A 1094 -1.37 16.44 26.58
CA ASN A 1094 -1.25 15.76 25.30
C ASN A 1094 -1.13 16.75 24.13
N PRO A 1095 0.11 17.17 23.77
CA PRO A 1095 0.35 18.06 22.65
C PRO A 1095 -0.10 17.54 21.28
N GLN A 1096 -0.46 16.26 21.13
CA GLN A 1096 -1.08 15.78 19.89
C GLN A 1096 -2.55 16.20 19.75
N LYS A 1097 -3.21 16.54 20.86
CA LYS A 1097 -4.64 16.80 20.91
C LYS A 1097 -4.93 18.28 20.72
N VAL A 1098 -5.42 18.63 19.55
CA VAL A 1098 -5.98 19.97 19.25
C VAL A 1098 -7.33 20.11 19.94
N ILE A 1099 -7.46 21.12 20.81
CA ILE A 1099 -8.70 21.52 21.49
C ILE A 1099 -9.49 22.50 20.63
N TYR A 1100 -8.79 23.46 20.03
CA TYR A 1100 -9.39 24.49 19.17
C TYR A 1100 -8.44 24.83 18.03
N ARG A 1101 -9.00 25.04 16.84
CA ARG A 1101 -8.33 25.62 15.67
C ARG A 1101 -9.25 26.70 15.11
N SER A 1102 -8.73 27.90 14.88
CA SER A 1102 -9.55 29.00 14.39
C SER A 1102 -10.08 28.71 12.98
N PRO A 1103 -11.40 28.87 12.75
CA PRO A 1103 -11.96 28.65 11.44
C PRO A 1103 -11.53 29.73 10.44
N ASN A 1104 -11.51 30.97 10.92
CA ASN A 1104 -11.08 32.18 10.22
C ASN A 1104 -9.59 32.53 10.51
N PRO A 1105 -8.95 33.35 9.66
CA PRO A 1105 -7.70 34.00 10.01
C PRO A 1105 -7.94 35.03 11.13
N ILE A 1106 -6.97 35.17 12.04
CA ILE A 1106 -6.93 36.22 13.07
C ILE A 1106 -6.22 37.49 12.57
N LEU A 1107 -5.38 37.37 11.54
CA LEU A 1107 -4.70 38.47 10.86
C LEU A 1107 -4.46 38.07 9.41
N GLU A 1108 -4.76 38.99 8.49
CA GLU A 1108 -4.51 38.84 7.06
C GLU A 1108 -3.98 40.15 6.47
N PRO A 1109 -3.29 40.13 5.32
CA PRO A 1109 -2.73 41.34 4.73
C PRO A 1109 -3.84 42.33 4.32
N GLU A 1110 -3.87 43.51 4.92
CA GLU A 1110 -4.84 44.57 4.61
C GLU A 1110 -4.16 45.93 4.37
N GLU A 1111 -3.04 46.19 5.05
CA GLU A 1111 -2.30 47.46 4.94
C GLU A 1111 -1.32 47.46 3.76
N ASP A 1112 -0.97 48.63 3.23
CA ASP A 1112 -0.08 48.79 2.07
C ASP A 1112 1.27 48.05 2.23
N TYR A 1113 1.83 48.05 3.45
CA TYR A 1113 3.10 47.38 3.80
C TYR A 1113 2.97 45.86 4.00
N GLU A 1114 1.75 45.33 4.17
CA GLU A 1114 1.45 43.90 4.28
C GLU A 1114 1.10 43.30 2.90
N ILE A 1115 0.39 44.07 2.08
CA ILE A 1115 0.08 43.73 0.69
C ILE A 1115 1.34 43.85 -0.18
N GLY A 1116 2.22 44.81 0.13
CA GLY A 1116 3.48 45.04 -0.57
C GLY A 1116 3.38 46.04 -1.73
N LEU A 1117 2.42 46.97 -1.69
CA LEU A 1117 2.17 47.94 -2.77
C LEU A 1117 3.33 48.92 -2.97
N SER A 1118 4.14 49.16 -1.94
CA SER A 1118 5.33 50.03 -1.95
C SER A 1118 6.61 49.32 -2.41
N GLY A 1119 6.52 48.05 -2.82
CA GLY A 1119 7.67 47.18 -3.11
C GLY A 1119 7.91 46.19 -1.98
N ALA A 1120 8.00 44.91 -2.33
CA ALA A 1120 8.13 43.81 -1.38
C ALA A 1120 8.93 42.65 -1.96
N TRP A 1121 9.52 41.82 -1.08
CA TRP A 1121 10.10 40.53 -1.50
C TRP A 1121 8.98 39.54 -1.87
N VAL A 1122 7.99 39.37 -0.98
CA VAL A 1122 6.85 38.48 -1.19
C VAL A 1122 5.56 39.23 -0.81
N PRO A 1123 4.71 39.63 -1.77
CA PRO A 1123 3.48 40.37 -1.49
C PRO A 1123 2.41 39.48 -0.84
N ASN A 1124 1.42 40.10 -0.19
CA ASN A 1124 0.30 39.43 0.48
C ASN A 1124 0.73 38.45 1.60
N VAL A 1125 1.63 38.91 2.47
CA VAL A 1125 2.17 38.10 3.56
C VAL A 1125 2.03 38.80 4.91
N VAL A 1126 1.40 38.11 5.86
CA VAL A 1126 1.63 38.30 7.30
C VAL A 1126 2.17 36.98 7.90
N PHE A 1127 3.32 37.04 8.55
CA PHE A 1127 4.03 35.85 9.04
C PHE A 1127 4.62 36.11 10.43
N THR A 1128 4.50 35.19 11.38
CA THR A 1128 5.02 35.40 12.75
C THR A 1128 6.00 34.29 13.15
N CYS A 1129 7.06 34.68 13.86
CA CYS A 1129 7.94 33.75 14.56
C CYS A 1129 7.93 33.98 16.08
N GLY A 1130 7.14 34.94 16.58
CA GLY A 1130 7.26 35.46 17.93
C GLY A 1130 5.98 36.07 18.46
N ALA A 1131 5.45 35.47 19.52
CA ALA A 1131 4.34 36.00 20.29
C ALA A 1131 4.69 35.93 21.78
N VAL A 1132 4.39 36.99 22.52
CA VAL A 1132 4.70 37.08 23.95
C VAL A 1132 3.51 37.67 24.70
N ALA A 1133 3.43 37.39 25.99
CA ALA A 1133 2.47 38.04 26.86
C ALA A 1133 2.75 39.57 26.93
N GLY A 1134 1.71 40.38 27.15
CA GLY A 1134 1.82 41.83 27.35
C GLY A 1134 2.55 42.17 28.64
N SER A 1135 2.51 41.27 29.64
CA SER A 1135 3.26 41.37 30.90
C SER A 1135 4.09 40.10 31.14
N ASP A 1136 5.07 40.15 32.05
CA ASP A 1136 5.93 39.00 32.38
C ASP A 1136 5.16 37.99 33.24
N LYS A 1137 4.45 37.07 32.57
CA LYS A 1137 3.56 36.07 33.18
C LYS A 1137 3.71 34.71 32.50
N ASP A 1138 3.89 33.66 33.30
CA ASP A 1138 4.11 32.30 32.79
C ASP A 1138 2.83 31.60 32.30
N ILE A 1139 1.68 31.87 32.94
CA ILE A 1139 0.39 31.25 32.63
C ILE A 1139 -0.64 32.33 32.33
N LEU A 1140 -1.14 32.36 31.10
CA LEU A 1140 -2.09 33.37 30.65
C LEU A 1140 -3.55 33.04 31.01
N GLU A 1141 -4.29 34.09 31.34
CA GLU A 1141 -5.70 34.16 31.69
C GLU A 1141 -6.46 35.04 30.70
N ASP A 1142 -7.78 35.18 30.89
CA ASP A 1142 -8.70 35.72 29.88
C ASP A 1142 -8.38 37.16 29.46
N ASP A 1143 -7.98 38.01 30.41
CA ASP A 1143 -7.70 39.43 30.24
C ASP A 1143 -6.23 39.74 29.92
N ASP A 1144 -5.36 38.72 29.94
CA ASP A 1144 -3.96 38.90 29.58
C ASP A 1144 -3.84 39.20 28.08
N GLU A 1145 -3.16 40.31 27.78
CA GLU A 1145 -2.83 40.71 26.41
C GLU A 1145 -1.72 39.83 25.84
N ILE A 1146 -1.79 39.57 24.54
CA ILE A 1146 -0.78 38.85 23.77
C ILE A 1146 -0.32 39.77 22.65
N LEU A 1147 0.99 40.00 22.59
CA LEU A 1147 1.66 40.77 21.54
C LEU A 1147 2.20 39.80 20.49
N VAL A 1148 1.71 39.92 19.26
CA VAL A 1148 2.16 39.12 18.11
C VAL A 1148 2.98 40.01 17.19
N TYR A 1149 4.27 39.74 17.10
CA TYR A 1149 5.17 40.40 16.15
C TYR A 1149 5.16 39.62 14.85
N TYR A 1150 5.02 40.33 13.73
CA TYR A 1150 4.87 39.70 12.42
C TYR A 1150 5.69 40.41 11.35
N GLY A 1151 6.28 39.64 10.45
CA GLY A 1151 6.78 40.12 9.17
C GLY A 1151 5.60 40.46 8.25
N ALA A 1152 5.74 41.57 7.53
CA ALA A 1152 4.78 42.08 6.57
C ALA A 1152 5.44 42.18 5.19
N ALA A 1153 4.83 41.49 4.22
CA ALA A 1153 5.30 41.36 2.84
C ALA A 1153 6.79 40.95 2.70
N ASP A 1154 7.33 40.17 3.64
CA ASP A 1154 8.76 39.83 3.75
C ASP A 1154 9.69 41.05 3.61
N THR A 1155 9.29 42.20 4.17
CA THR A 1155 10.00 43.48 3.97
C THR A 1155 10.12 44.31 5.25
N SER A 1156 9.08 44.33 6.06
CA SER A 1156 9.01 45.11 7.30
C SER A 1156 8.42 44.27 8.44
N ILE A 1157 8.43 44.82 9.66
CA ILE A 1157 7.89 44.16 10.86
C ILE A 1157 6.80 45.02 11.46
N GLY A 1158 5.66 44.43 11.79
CA GLY A 1158 4.59 45.03 12.59
C GLY A 1158 4.37 44.31 13.91
N VAL A 1159 3.53 44.90 14.77
CA VAL A 1159 2.99 44.26 15.97
C VAL A 1159 1.47 44.40 16.01
N ALA A 1160 0.79 43.35 16.44
CA ALA A 1160 -0.66 43.33 16.65
C ALA A 1160 -0.99 42.63 17.98
N THR A 1161 -2.16 42.94 18.54
CA THR A 1161 -2.52 42.56 19.92
C THR A 1161 -3.93 42.01 20.03
N ALA A 1162 -4.15 41.13 21.00
CA ALA A 1162 -5.46 40.69 21.43
C ALA A 1162 -5.38 40.15 22.86
N THR A 1163 -6.51 40.04 23.56
CA THR A 1163 -6.57 39.29 24.81
C THR A 1163 -6.69 37.78 24.55
N LEU A 1164 -6.36 36.94 25.52
CA LEU A 1164 -6.57 35.49 25.40
C LEU A 1164 -8.05 35.16 25.09
N ALA A 1165 -8.99 35.85 25.72
CA ALA A 1165 -10.42 35.65 25.51
C ALA A 1165 -10.91 36.11 24.13
N ASP A 1166 -10.18 37.00 23.44
CA ASP A 1166 -10.45 37.35 22.05
C ASP A 1166 -10.06 36.21 21.11
N LEU A 1167 -8.94 35.52 21.39
CA LEU A 1167 -8.38 34.45 20.56
C LEU A 1167 -9.05 33.08 20.76
N ILE A 1168 -9.61 32.82 21.95
CA ILE A 1168 -10.22 31.53 22.29
C ILE A 1168 -11.71 31.73 22.64
N PRO A 1169 -12.64 31.16 21.85
CA PRO A 1169 -14.07 31.23 22.17
C PRO A 1169 -14.42 30.64 23.53
N GLU A 1170 -15.45 31.19 24.18
CA GLU A 1170 -15.86 30.87 25.55
C GLU A 1170 -16.04 29.36 25.80
N ARG A 1171 -16.62 28.61 24.87
CA ARG A 1171 -16.85 27.17 25.07
C ARG A 1171 -15.57 26.32 25.15
N PHE A 1172 -14.44 26.84 24.67
CA PHE A 1172 -13.13 26.16 24.75
C PHE A 1172 -12.31 26.63 25.94
N ARG A 1173 -12.79 27.67 26.61
CA ARG A 1173 -12.23 28.24 27.85
C ARG A 1173 -12.77 27.50 29.08
N ILE A 1174 -12.80 26.17 29.03
CA ILE A 1174 -13.24 25.32 30.14
C ILE A 1174 -12.00 24.81 30.87
N SER A 1175 -11.84 25.18 32.14
CA SER A 1175 -10.82 24.60 33.02
C SER A 1175 -11.05 23.09 33.16
N ARG A 1176 -10.07 22.29 32.72
CA ARG A 1176 -10.09 20.83 32.87
C ARG A 1176 -9.18 20.36 33.98
#